data_AF-A0A6J8AC72-F1
#
_entry.id   AF-A0A6J8AC72-F1
#
_cell.length_a   1.000
_cell.length_b   1.000
_cell.length_c   1.000
_cell.angle_alpha   90.00
_cell.angle_beta   90.00
_cell.angle_gamma   90.00
#
_symmetry.space_group_name_H-M   'P 1'
#
loop_
_entity.id
_entity.type
_entity.pdbx_description
1 polymer ?
#
loop_
_entity_poly.entity_id
_entity_poly.type
_entity_poly.pdbx_seq_one_letter_code
_entity_poly.pdbx_strand_id
1 'polypeptide(L)'
;MIMSNPALREEAYKDYIETAEHYVDHLPACRETGLVFYIKYNFLCLEYEQTHESKLKFILFATAEKAIDHFCREYQTVASDFYNIFFIKLAHLHLGIGVLGNNIDGVSITRTDIESAEELLYRLNVGELSDPWKWGLYIAKSKIFLINKDFQNALKYAYQAFKHALKGNFKREMMVTEETIHTLSYRKYWIINNLEEENGNLEIDHWHLDLVYEINYIMVFGDASVAQAVLSRDGVGNHSSIHWAWGIAVTMGVYISGGISGGHLNPAVTVALACIKKVSWKKVPFYMFGQYLGSFVASAVIYFVYYDALNEYDGGTRMVSGPNATAGIWSTYPQNFASVATCFGDQILATAMLLICILAIIDERNMETPKGLMPISIGLIVTMIGMTYHFNCGYAINPARDLAPRIFTSIAGWGVGVFSACVELRNCNKMEAFASKVRIRNNIIRETFAEFLGTFTLIIFGDGSVAQAVLSRNTVGNHMSIHWSWGIGVTMGVYIAGGISGGHLNPAVTVALACIKKVPWKKVPFYMIGQYLGAFVASVTIYFVYYDALNNFDGGNRMVSGPNGTAGIWATYPQDFASVATCIGDQLLGTAMLLCCVLAVTDDRNMETHKGLIPFSIGLIVVVIGMTYHFNCGYAINPARDLSPRIFTAIAGWGVEVFSYNDYKYFWIPVLGPHVGAILGAFLYQFLIGFHWSEVVEITSDIPIKEIKNTVVKEKTGHTYDNRSLSADS
;
A
#
# COMPACT_ATOMS: atom_id res chain seq x y z
N MET A 1 -36.73 11.87 -45.62
CA MET A 1 -37.69 12.85 -46.17
C MET A 1 -38.56 13.49 -45.10
N ILE A 2 -39.35 12.76 -44.31
CA ILE A 2 -40.30 13.35 -43.34
C ILE A 2 -39.63 14.30 -42.33
N MET A 3 -38.46 13.95 -41.78
CA MET A 3 -37.79 14.80 -40.77
C MET A 3 -37.42 16.22 -41.27
N SER A 4 -37.29 16.44 -42.59
CA SER A 4 -36.83 17.71 -43.18
C SER A 4 -37.94 18.64 -43.68
N ASN A 5 -39.23 18.35 -43.44
CA ASN A 5 -40.34 19.27 -43.71
C ASN A 5 -41.38 19.22 -42.58
N PRO A 6 -41.64 20.33 -41.84
CA PRO A 6 -42.58 20.35 -40.72
C PRO A 6 -44.02 19.94 -41.07
N ALA A 7 -44.56 20.35 -42.22
CA ALA A 7 -45.95 20.06 -42.57
C ALA A 7 -46.19 18.55 -42.83
N LEU A 8 -45.24 17.90 -43.51
CA LEU A 8 -45.23 16.44 -43.68
C LEU A 8 -44.95 15.69 -42.37
N ARG A 9 -44.55 16.38 -41.30
CA ARG A 9 -44.32 15.80 -39.98
C ARG A 9 -45.63 15.67 -39.20
N GLU A 10 -46.50 16.68 -39.21
CA GLU A 10 -47.83 16.60 -38.59
C GLU A 10 -48.69 15.50 -39.24
N GLU A 11 -48.77 15.48 -40.57
CA GLU A 11 -49.60 14.54 -41.32
C GLU A 11 -49.15 13.08 -41.11
N ALA A 12 -47.84 12.83 -41.15
CA ALA A 12 -47.27 11.51 -40.85
C ALA A 12 -47.37 11.11 -39.36
N TYR A 13 -47.32 12.07 -38.43
CA TYR A 13 -47.59 11.77 -37.01
C TYR A 13 -49.04 11.34 -36.81
N LYS A 14 -49.98 11.97 -37.50
CA LYS A 14 -51.41 11.66 -37.40
C LYS A 14 -51.72 10.26 -37.94
N ASP A 15 -51.19 9.93 -39.10
CA ASP A 15 -51.30 8.60 -39.72
C ASP A 15 -50.67 7.50 -38.83
N TYR A 16 -49.55 7.81 -38.17
CA TYR A 16 -48.90 6.92 -37.18
C TYR A 16 -49.72 6.76 -35.89
N ILE A 17 -50.38 7.83 -35.41
CA ILE A 17 -51.27 7.79 -34.23
C ILE A 17 -52.52 6.97 -34.52
N GLU A 18 -53.21 7.22 -35.64
CA GLU A 18 -54.40 6.45 -36.03
C GLU A 18 -54.06 4.96 -36.25
N THR A 19 -52.89 4.66 -36.83
CA THR A 19 -52.36 3.29 -36.92
C THR A 19 -52.09 2.67 -35.54
N ALA A 20 -51.48 3.42 -34.61
CA ALA A 20 -51.16 2.92 -33.27
C ALA A 20 -52.42 2.66 -32.42
N GLU A 21 -53.41 3.57 -32.45
CA GLU A 21 -54.69 3.36 -31.76
C GLU A 21 -55.47 2.18 -32.37
N HIS A 22 -55.45 2.02 -33.70
CA HIS A 22 -56.05 0.86 -34.37
C HIS A 22 -55.45 -0.47 -33.89
N TYR A 23 -54.12 -0.57 -33.76
CA TYR A 23 -53.47 -1.77 -33.20
C TYR A 23 -53.77 -1.99 -31.72
N VAL A 24 -53.88 -0.93 -30.91
CA VAL A 24 -54.19 -1.01 -29.47
C VAL A 24 -55.59 -1.57 -29.22
N ASP A 25 -56.59 -1.17 -30.00
CA ASP A 25 -57.97 -1.64 -29.79
C ASP A 25 -58.22 -3.09 -30.28
N HIS A 26 -57.39 -3.61 -31.19
CA HIS A 26 -57.55 -4.94 -31.78
C HIS A 26 -56.62 -6.02 -31.19
N LEU A 27 -55.84 -5.72 -30.14
CA LEU A 27 -54.96 -6.67 -29.45
C LEU A 27 -55.44 -6.93 -28.00
N PRO A 28 -56.21 -8.01 -27.74
CA PRO A 28 -56.78 -8.30 -26.42
C PRO A 28 -55.74 -8.32 -25.27
N ALA A 29 -54.54 -8.87 -25.53
CA ALA A 29 -53.47 -8.98 -24.54
C ALA A 29 -52.94 -7.63 -24.00
N CYS A 30 -53.18 -6.52 -24.71
CA CYS A 30 -52.76 -5.19 -24.26
C CYS A 30 -53.72 -4.56 -23.23
N ARG A 31 -54.99 -5.00 -23.16
CA ARG A 31 -55.98 -4.44 -22.22
C ARG A 31 -55.76 -4.89 -20.77
N GLU A 32 -55.18 -6.08 -20.54
CA GLU A 32 -54.98 -6.65 -19.20
C GLU A 32 -53.65 -6.26 -18.53
N THR A 33 -52.68 -5.73 -19.29
CA THR A 33 -51.26 -5.61 -18.85
C THR A 33 -50.81 -4.19 -18.51
N GLY A 34 -51.73 -3.22 -18.43
CA GLY A 34 -51.43 -1.82 -18.10
C GLY A 34 -50.63 -1.05 -19.17
N LEU A 35 -50.23 -1.72 -20.26
CA LEU A 35 -49.38 -1.17 -21.32
C LEU A 35 -50.03 0.02 -22.03
N VAL A 36 -51.36 -0.02 -22.22
CA VAL A 36 -52.15 1.10 -22.77
C VAL A 36 -52.03 2.36 -21.91
N PHE A 37 -52.03 2.21 -20.58
CA PHE A 37 -51.86 3.32 -19.65
C PHE A 37 -50.42 3.85 -19.67
N TYR A 38 -49.43 2.96 -19.76
CA TYR A 38 -48.01 3.34 -19.91
C TYR A 38 -47.77 4.13 -21.20
N ILE A 39 -48.37 3.72 -22.33
CA ILE A 39 -48.24 4.41 -23.61
C ILE A 39 -48.91 5.78 -23.56
N LYS A 40 -50.16 5.89 -23.06
CA LYS A 40 -50.85 7.19 -22.93
C LYS A 40 -50.17 8.14 -21.93
N TYR A 41 -49.57 7.62 -20.86
CA TYR A 41 -48.79 8.41 -19.91
C TYR A 41 -47.51 8.99 -20.55
N ASN A 42 -46.73 8.19 -21.29
CA ASN A 42 -45.54 8.70 -21.99
C ASN A 42 -45.90 9.71 -23.10
N PHE A 43 -47.03 9.53 -23.79
CA PHE A 43 -47.53 10.51 -24.77
C PHE A 43 -47.83 11.88 -24.13
N LEU A 44 -48.53 11.89 -23.00
CA LEU A 44 -48.82 13.14 -22.25
C LEU A 44 -47.55 13.80 -21.68
N CYS A 45 -46.52 13.02 -21.34
CA CYS A 45 -45.22 13.58 -20.96
C CYS A 45 -44.46 14.23 -22.13
N LEU A 46 -44.59 13.70 -23.36
CA LEU A 46 -44.00 14.30 -24.56
C LEU A 46 -44.74 15.57 -25.02
N GLU A 47 -46.06 15.63 -24.82
CA GLU A 47 -46.87 16.84 -25.08
C GLU A 47 -46.52 17.97 -24.09
N TYR A 48 -46.13 17.61 -22.86
CA TYR A 48 -45.69 18.54 -21.81
C TYR A 48 -44.32 19.19 -22.10
N GLU A 49 -43.42 18.54 -22.85
CA GLU A 49 -42.13 19.14 -23.24
C GLU A 49 -42.28 20.38 -24.14
N GLN A 50 -43.41 20.54 -24.84
CA GLN A 50 -43.62 21.62 -25.81
C GLN A 50 -44.48 22.79 -25.31
N THR A 51 -45.18 22.69 -24.16
CA THR A 51 -46.15 23.71 -23.73
C THR A 51 -45.94 24.20 -22.29
N HIS A 52 -45.30 25.36 -22.15
CA HIS A 52 -44.92 25.96 -20.86
C HIS A 52 -46.08 26.70 -20.13
N GLU A 53 -47.18 26.02 -19.78
CA GLU A 53 -48.19 26.59 -18.86
C GLU A 53 -48.51 25.70 -17.64
N SER A 54 -48.35 26.26 -16.45
CA SER A 54 -48.45 25.56 -15.16
C SER A 54 -49.86 25.19 -14.71
N LYS A 55 -50.91 25.62 -15.42
CA LYS A 55 -52.31 25.30 -15.08
C LYS A 55 -52.73 23.87 -15.43
N LEU A 56 -52.08 23.22 -16.40
CA LEU A 56 -52.42 21.85 -16.79
C LEU A 56 -52.12 20.83 -15.67
N LYS A 57 -51.09 21.09 -14.84
CA LYS A 57 -50.70 20.24 -13.70
C LYS A 57 -51.88 19.83 -12.82
N PHE A 58 -52.78 20.77 -12.48
CA PHE A 58 -53.86 20.52 -11.52
C PHE A 58 -55.01 19.68 -12.09
N ILE A 59 -55.34 19.86 -13.37
CA ILE A 59 -56.40 19.10 -14.04
C ILE A 59 -55.97 17.65 -14.27
N LEU A 60 -54.72 17.44 -14.72
CA LEU A 60 -54.12 16.11 -14.83
C LEU A 60 -54.10 15.36 -13.49
N PHE A 61 -53.76 16.06 -12.39
CA PHE A 61 -53.76 15.47 -11.04
C PHE A 61 -55.16 14.99 -10.62
N ALA A 62 -56.17 15.87 -10.71
CA ALA A 62 -57.53 15.57 -10.27
C ALA A 62 -58.25 14.50 -11.14
N THR A 63 -57.88 14.37 -12.41
CA THR A 63 -58.40 13.31 -13.28
C THR A 63 -57.69 11.97 -13.05
N ALA A 64 -56.37 11.97 -12.85
CA ALA A 64 -55.62 10.76 -12.53
C ALA A 64 -56.04 10.17 -11.17
N GLU A 65 -56.19 11.00 -10.14
CA GLU A 65 -56.61 10.59 -8.79
C GLU A 65 -57.98 9.88 -8.81
N LYS A 66 -58.97 10.44 -9.52
CA LYS A 66 -60.30 9.84 -9.67
C LYS A 66 -60.32 8.59 -10.53
N ALA A 67 -59.48 8.50 -11.57
CA ALA A 67 -59.36 7.30 -12.38
C ALA A 67 -58.76 6.14 -11.57
N ILE A 68 -57.73 6.43 -10.76
CA ILE A 68 -57.09 5.45 -9.86
C ILE A 68 -58.07 5.00 -8.77
N ASP A 69 -58.76 5.91 -8.09
CA ASP A 69 -59.76 5.57 -7.06
C ASP A 69 -60.97 4.79 -7.61
N HIS A 70 -61.30 4.93 -8.91
CA HIS A 70 -62.27 4.04 -9.56
C HIS A 70 -61.69 2.65 -9.82
N PHE A 71 -60.49 2.56 -10.41
CA PHE A 71 -59.83 1.30 -10.76
C PHE A 71 -59.49 0.44 -9.53
N CYS A 72 -59.06 1.06 -8.43
CA CYS A 72 -58.76 0.39 -7.16
C CYS A 72 -59.99 -0.21 -6.46
N ARG A 73 -61.22 0.22 -6.80
CA ARG A 73 -62.45 -0.35 -6.22
C ARG A 73 -62.86 -1.66 -6.89
N GLU A 74 -62.58 -1.82 -8.19
CA GLU A 74 -62.92 -3.05 -8.92
C GLU A 74 -61.79 -4.11 -8.87
N TYR A 75 -60.52 -3.70 -8.87
CA TYR A 75 -59.37 -4.62 -9.04
C TYR A 75 -58.39 -4.61 -7.85
N GLN A 76 -58.88 -5.00 -6.67
CA GLN A 76 -58.14 -4.97 -5.40
C GLN A 76 -56.79 -5.72 -5.40
N THR A 77 -56.61 -6.75 -6.24
CA THR A 77 -55.43 -7.64 -6.22
C THR A 77 -54.25 -7.19 -7.08
N VAL A 78 -54.45 -6.22 -7.99
CA VAL A 78 -53.38 -5.70 -8.88
C VAL A 78 -53.00 -4.25 -8.53
N ALA A 79 -53.88 -3.56 -7.79
CA ALA A 79 -53.70 -2.16 -7.43
C ALA A 79 -52.43 -1.87 -6.60
N SER A 80 -51.99 -2.78 -5.72
CA SER A 80 -50.82 -2.54 -4.86
C SER A 80 -49.55 -2.29 -5.68
N ASP A 81 -49.27 -3.16 -6.65
CA ASP A 81 -48.01 -3.10 -7.39
C ASP A 81 -47.97 -1.95 -8.40
N PHE A 82 -49.14 -1.53 -8.89
CA PHE A 82 -49.24 -0.30 -9.69
C PHE A 82 -49.06 0.95 -8.83
N TYR A 83 -49.62 0.99 -7.62
CA TYR A 83 -49.40 2.09 -6.65
C TYR A 83 -47.92 2.17 -6.24
N ASN A 84 -47.31 1.01 -5.97
CA ASN A 84 -45.89 0.84 -5.64
C ASN A 84 -44.97 1.37 -6.74
N ILE A 85 -45.17 0.95 -8.00
CA ILE A 85 -44.36 1.40 -9.14
C ILE A 85 -44.62 2.88 -9.45
N PHE A 86 -45.88 3.34 -9.36
CA PHE A 86 -46.21 4.74 -9.63
C PHE A 86 -45.60 5.68 -8.59
N PHE A 87 -45.67 5.38 -7.29
CA PHE A 87 -45.02 6.21 -6.26
C PHE A 87 -43.49 6.12 -6.31
N ILE A 88 -42.89 4.96 -6.61
CA ILE A 88 -41.43 4.87 -6.83
C ILE A 88 -41.01 5.71 -8.04
N LYS A 89 -41.78 5.68 -9.14
CA LYS A 89 -41.47 6.51 -10.32
C LYS A 89 -41.75 7.98 -10.08
N LEU A 90 -42.81 8.36 -9.36
CA LEU A 90 -43.11 9.76 -9.02
C LEU A 90 -42.03 10.34 -8.09
N ALA A 91 -41.57 9.56 -7.10
CA ALA A 91 -40.43 9.92 -6.26
C ALA A 91 -39.13 10.02 -7.07
N HIS A 92 -38.86 9.10 -8.00
CA HIS A 92 -37.72 9.22 -8.93
C HIS A 92 -37.85 10.37 -9.93
N LEU A 93 -39.06 10.81 -10.27
CA LEU A 93 -39.31 11.91 -11.21
C LEU A 93 -39.14 13.27 -10.51
N HIS A 94 -39.57 13.40 -9.25
CA HIS A 94 -39.31 14.60 -8.44
C HIS A 94 -37.90 14.65 -7.83
N LEU A 95 -37.23 13.50 -7.65
CA LEU A 95 -35.81 13.40 -7.27
C LEU A 95 -34.91 13.07 -8.48
N GLY A 96 -35.40 13.36 -9.69
CA GLY A 96 -34.82 12.95 -10.98
C GLY A 96 -33.71 13.86 -11.51
N ILE A 97 -33.39 14.93 -10.78
CA ILE A 97 -32.27 15.83 -11.07
C ILE A 97 -31.38 15.84 -9.82
N GLY A 98 -30.09 15.53 -9.96
CA GLY A 98 -29.15 15.42 -8.83
C GLY A 98 -28.40 14.09 -8.68
N VAL A 99 -28.23 13.33 -9.76
CA VAL A 99 -27.16 12.32 -9.88
C VAL A 99 -26.37 12.67 -11.14
N LEU A 100 -25.03 12.68 -11.04
CA LEU A 100 -24.12 13.50 -11.85
C LEU A 100 -24.18 14.99 -11.47
N GLY A 101 -23.05 15.69 -11.65
CA GLY A 101 -22.86 17.06 -11.16
C GLY A 101 -23.36 18.13 -12.13
N ASN A 102 -23.44 19.36 -11.62
CA ASN A 102 -23.62 20.65 -12.31
C ASN A 102 -24.09 20.61 -13.79
N ASN A 103 -25.33 21.07 -13.99
CA ASN A 103 -26.00 21.33 -15.27
C ASN A 103 -26.38 20.09 -16.10
N ILE A 104 -27.67 19.73 -15.99
CA ILE A 104 -28.47 19.34 -17.16
C ILE A 104 -29.58 20.39 -17.28
N ASP A 105 -29.48 21.22 -18.32
CA ASP A 105 -30.56 21.96 -18.99
C ASP A 105 -31.64 22.66 -18.13
N GLY A 106 -31.21 23.61 -17.29
CA GLY A 106 -31.96 24.85 -17.03
C GLY A 106 -33.20 24.80 -16.12
N VAL A 107 -33.67 23.62 -15.69
CA VAL A 107 -34.85 23.51 -14.80
C VAL A 107 -34.49 23.84 -13.36
N SER A 108 -35.06 24.91 -12.81
CA SER A 108 -34.93 25.28 -11.40
C SER A 108 -36.04 24.66 -10.54
N ILE A 109 -35.64 23.84 -9.56
CA ILE A 109 -36.57 23.29 -8.54
C ILE A 109 -37.06 24.46 -7.67
N THR A 110 -38.38 24.66 -7.56
CA THR A 110 -38.93 25.76 -6.76
C THR A 110 -39.20 25.34 -5.33
N ARG A 111 -39.22 26.31 -4.42
CA ARG A 111 -39.54 26.08 -3.00
C ARG A 111 -40.94 25.46 -2.80
N THR A 112 -41.90 25.82 -3.65
CA THR A 112 -43.28 25.31 -3.60
C THR A 112 -43.38 23.84 -4.02
N ASP A 113 -42.53 23.36 -4.94
CA ASP A 113 -42.45 21.94 -5.27
C ASP A 113 -41.94 21.12 -4.07
N ILE A 114 -41.00 21.69 -3.28
CA ILE A 114 -40.47 21.07 -2.06
C ILE A 114 -41.52 21.04 -0.94
N GLU A 115 -42.17 22.17 -0.67
CA GLU A 115 -43.22 22.29 0.37
C GLU A 115 -44.41 21.34 0.07
N SER A 116 -44.76 21.15 -1.21
CA SER A 116 -45.77 20.18 -1.65
C SER A 116 -45.35 18.73 -1.39
N ALA A 117 -44.07 18.40 -1.60
CA ALA A 117 -43.53 17.07 -1.31
C ALA A 117 -43.47 16.79 0.20
N GLU A 118 -43.12 17.79 1.02
CA GLU A 118 -43.13 17.67 2.48
C GLU A 118 -44.54 17.42 3.03
N GLU A 119 -45.58 18.10 2.51
CA GLU A 119 -46.96 17.85 2.94
C GLU A 119 -47.44 16.43 2.57
N LEU A 120 -47.18 15.98 1.34
CA LEU A 120 -47.52 14.62 0.89
C LEU A 120 -46.86 13.56 1.79
N LEU A 121 -45.59 13.78 2.14
CA LEU A 121 -44.80 12.92 3.02
C LEU A 121 -45.18 13.03 4.51
N TYR A 122 -45.86 14.10 4.92
CA TYR A 122 -46.43 14.23 6.26
C TYR A 122 -47.77 13.49 6.40
N ARG A 123 -48.61 13.53 5.35
CA ARG A 123 -49.91 12.83 5.29
C ARG A 123 -49.79 11.29 5.25
N LEU A 124 -48.66 10.75 4.80
CA LEU A 124 -48.40 9.30 4.76
C LEU A 124 -48.11 8.72 6.16
N ASN A 125 -49.08 8.00 6.73
CA ASN A 125 -48.93 7.32 8.02
C ASN A 125 -47.89 6.20 7.96
N VAL A 126 -46.73 6.42 8.59
CA VAL A 126 -45.59 5.50 8.53
C VAL A 126 -45.86 4.16 9.22
N GLY A 127 -46.88 4.05 10.09
CA GLY A 127 -47.15 2.83 10.86
C GLY A 127 -47.38 1.58 10.00
N GLU A 128 -48.25 1.70 9.00
CA GLU A 128 -48.86 0.57 8.25
C GLU A 128 -47.99 0.03 7.10
N LEU A 129 -46.99 0.80 6.65
CA LEU A 129 -46.08 0.40 5.59
C LEU A 129 -45.23 -0.83 5.96
N SER A 130 -44.95 -1.75 5.03
CA SER A 130 -43.95 -2.81 5.28
C SER A 130 -42.52 -2.24 5.27
N ASP A 131 -41.54 -3.02 5.74
CA ASP A 131 -40.16 -2.55 5.93
C ASP A 131 -39.48 -1.99 4.67
N PRO A 132 -39.68 -2.54 3.45
CA PRO A 132 -39.16 -1.93 2.22
C PRO A 132 -39.75 -0.56 1.88
N TRP A 133 -41.04 -0.34 2.15
CA TRP A 133 -41.69 0.95 1.92
C TRP A 133 -41.25 2.01 2.93
N LYS A 134 -41.01 1.59 4.19
CA LYS A 134 -40.36 2.43 5.21
C LYS A 134 -38.95 2.87 4.79
N TRP A 135 -38.16 1.97 4.21
CA TRP A 135 -36.82 2.30 3.65
C TRP A 135 -36.89 3.41 2.60
N GLY A 136 -37.72 3.25 1.57
CA GLY A 136 -37.85 4.22 0.47
C GLY A 136 -38.35 5.59 0.95
N LEU A 137 -39.37 5.59 1.82
CA LEU A 137 -39.93 6.82 2.41
C LEU A 137 -38.88 7.59 3.22
N TYR A 138 -38.03 6.89 3.98
CA TYR A 138 -36.97 7.51 4.76
C TYR A 138 -35.81 8.05 3.90
N ILE A 139 -35.50 7.43 2.74
CA ILE A 139 -34.56 8.01 1.77
C ILE A 139 -35.14 9.28 1.12
N ALA A 140 -36.43 9.28 0.76
CA ALA A 140 -37.09 10.46 0.19
C ALA A 140 -37.08 11.63 1.19
N LYS A 141 -37.51 11.40 2.43
CA LYS A 141 -37.43 12.40 3.52
C LYS A 141 -35.98 12.86 3.74
N SER A 142 -35.02 11.94 3.80
CA SER A 142 -33.60 12.28 3.95
C SER A 142 -33.12 13.26 2.88
N LYS A 143 -33.38 12.97 1.59
CA LYS A 143 -33.00 13.85 0.47
C LYS A 143 -33.66 15.22 0.53
N ILE A 144 -34.93 15.31 0.91
CA ILE A 144 -35.66 16.59 0.99
C ILE A 144 -35.10 17.49 2.08
N PHE A 145 -34.85 16.96 3.28
CA PHE A 145 -34.15 17.72 4.33
C PHE A 145 -32.72 18.12 3.90
N LEU A 146 -32.05 17.31 3.07
CA LEU A 146 -30.73 17.62 2.50
C LEU A 146 -30.80 18.80 1.51
N ILE A 147 -31.83 18.85 0.64
CA ILE A 147 -32.12 19.98 -0.26
C ILE A 147 -32.44 21.25 0.56
N ASN A 148 -33.25 21.12 1.62
CA ASN A 148 -33.58 22.20 2.56
C ASN A 148 -32.44 22.56 3.54
N LYS A 149 -31.26 21.93 3.42
CA LYS A 149 -30.07 22.12 4.28
C LYS A 149 -30.30 21.84 5.78
N ASP A 150 -31.36 21.11 6.13
CA ASP A 150 -31.57 20.52 7.47
C ASP A 150 -30.83 19.18 7.54
N PHE A 151 -29.51 19.26 7.67
CA PHE A 151 -28.64 18.08 7.72
C PHE A 151 -28.94 17.17 8.93
N GLN A 152 -29.49 17.72 10.03
CA GLN A 152 -29.90 16.98 11.23
C GLN A 152 -31.03 16.00 10.92
N ASN A 153 -32.15 16.48 10.36
CA ASN A 153 -33.25 15.59 9.98
C ASN A 153 -32.88 14.73 8.75
N ALA A 154 -32.06 15.24 7.82
CA ALA A 154 -31.56 14.45 6.69
C ALA A 154 -30.80 13.19 7.14
N LEU A 155 -29.87 13.33 8.08
CA LEU A 155 -29.06 12.23 8.62
C LEU A 155 -29.90 11.27 9.48
N LYS A 156 -30.80 11.81 10.29
CA LYS A 156 -31.76 11.05 11.10
C LYS A 156 -32.62 10.12 10.25
N TYR A 157 -33.16 10.59 9.12
CA TYR A 157 -33.95 9.75 8.22
C TYR A 157 -33.07 8.80 7.38
N ALA A 158 -31.87 9.19 6.96
CA ALA A 158 -30.90 8.27 6.34
C ALA A 158 -30.58 7.07 7.26
N TYR A 159 -30.40 7.33 8.56
CA TYR A 159 -30.15 6.29 9.55
C TYR A 159 -31.35 5.36 9.76
N GLN A 160 -32.59 5.88 9.78
CA GLN A 160 -33.78 5.03 9.83
C GLN A 160 -33.88 4.16 8.57
N ALA A 161 -33.64 4.70 7.37
CA ALA A 161 -33.57 3.89 6.15
C ALA A 161 -32.56 2.74 6.31
N PHE A 162 -31.31 3.05 6.68
CA PHE A 162 -30.27 2.04 6.89
C PHE A 162 -30.67 0.95 7.91
N LYS A 163 -31.34 1.34 9.01
CA LYS A 163 -31.87 0.42 10.02
C LYS A 163 -32.95 -0.53 9.48
N HIS A 164 -33.77 -0.08 8.53
CA HIS A 164 -34.74 -0.94 7.85
C HIS A 164 -34.08 -1.85 6.78
N ALA A 165 -33.04 -1.36 6.08
CA ALA A 165 -32.30 -2.15 5.08
C ALA A 165 -31.56 -3.37 5.69
N LEU A 166 -31.09 -3.25 6.93
CA LEU A 166 -30.36 -4.32 7.63
C LEU A 166 -31.26 -5.42 8.22
N LYS A 167 -32.59 -5.30 8.12
CA LYS A 167 -33.50 -6.38 8.57
C LYS A 167 -33.47 -7.55 7.58
N GLY A 168 -33.38 -8.77 8.11
CA GLY A 168 -33.23 -9.99 7.30
C GLY A 168 -34.29 -10.21 6.21
N ASN A 169 -35.54 -9.79 6.43
CA ASN A 169 -36.60 -9.88 5.43
C ASN A 169 -36.36 -8.99 4.21
N PHE A 170 -35.84 -7.77 4.40
CA PHE A 170 -35.60 -6.80 3.31
C PHE A 170 -34.59 -7.35 2.27
N LYS A 171 -33.53 -8.03 2.74
CA LYS A 171 -32.56 -8.72 1.86
C LYS A 171 -33.20 -9.78 0.96
N ARG A 172 -34.25 -10.48 1.44
CA ARG A 172 -35.02 -11.44 0.64
C ARG A 172 -36.01 -10.75 -0.30
N GLU A 173 -36.76 -9.76 0.21
CA GLU A 173 -37.87 -9.12 -0.52
C GLU A 173 -37.41 -8.25 -1.71
N MET A 174 -36.23 -7.63 -1.64
CA MET A 174 -35.68 -6.80 -2.72
C MET A 174 -34.46 -7.39 -3.46
N MET A 175 -34.03 -8.62 -3.13
CA MET A 175 -32.84 -9.28 -3.72
C MET A 175 -31.54 -8.42 -3.69
N VAL A 176 -31.38 -7.57 -2.68
CA VAL A 176 -30.27 -6.61 -2.58
C VAL A 176 -28.96 -7.32 -2.23
N THR A 177 -27.96 -7.22 -3.13
CA THR A 177 -26.61 -7.76 -2.92
C THR A 177 -25.87 -7.04 -1.79
N GLU A 178 -24.93 -7.73 -1.13
CA GLU A 178 -24.13 -7.12 -0.06
C GLU A 178 -23.27 -5.96 -0.57
N GLU A 179 -22.83 -6.04 -1.82
CA GLU A 179 -22.13 -5.01 -2.58
C GLU A 179 -22.92 -3.68 -2.66
N THR A 180 -24.25 -3.75 -2.80
CA THR A 180 -25.14 -2.58 -2.77
C THR A 180 -25.17 -1.93 -1.38
N ILE A 181 -25.14 -2.74 -0.32
CA ILE A 181 -25.08 -2.28 1.07
C ILE A 181 -23.69 -1.66 1.37
N HIS A 182 -22.62 -2.22 0.80
CA HIS A 182 -21.27 -1.69 0.87
C HIS A 182 -21.17 -0.31 0.20
N THR A 183 -21.80 -0.15 -0.97
CA THR A 183 -21.84 1.12 -1.72
C THR A 183 -22.56 2.23 -0.94
N LEU A 184 -23.65 1.90 -0.23
CA LEU A 184 -24.35 2.84 0.66
C LEU A 184 -23.49 3.21 1.89
N SER A 185 -22.71 2.26 2.41
CA SER A 185 -21.77 2.50 3.51
C SER A 185 -20.65 3.47 3.10
N TYR A 186 -20.18 3.37 1.86
CA TYR A 186 -19.22 4.32 1.27
C TYR A 186 -19.82 5.73 1.11
N ARG A 187 -21.11 5.85 0.74
CA ARG A 187 -21.79 7.16 0.66
C ARG A 187 -21.96 7.84 2.02
N LYS A 188 -22.10 7.09 3.12
CA LYS A 188 -22.04 7.67 4.48
C LYS A 188 -20.68 8.33 4.72
N TYR A 189 -19.59 7.68 4.35
CA TYR A 189 -18.22 8.23 4.45
C TYR A 189 -18.03 9.49 3.60
N TRP A 190 -18.45 9.45 2.33
CA TRP A 190 -18.32 10.56 1.39
C TRP A 190 -19.10 11.81 1.83
N ILE A 191 -20.32 11.64 2.35
CA ILE A 191 -21.13 12.75 2.87
C ILE A 191 -20.51 13.35 4.14
N ILE A 192 -19.93 12.54 5.04
CA ILE A 192 -19.22 13.02 6.23
C ILE A 192 -18.02 13.88 5.82
N ASN A 193 -17.17 13.38 4.91
CA ASN A 193 -15.96 14.11 4.51
C ASN A 193 -16.28 15.44 3.81
N ASN A 194 -17.29 15.49 2.93
CA ASN A 194 -17.67 16.74 2.25
C ASN A 194 -18.33 17.77 3.19
N LEU A 195 -18.91 17.33 4.32
CA LEU A 195 -19.41 18.25 5.35
C LEU A 195 -18.27 18.96 6.11
N GLU A 196 -17.07 18.37 6.19
CA GLU A 196 -15.90 19.02 6.80
C GLU A 196 -15.34 20.18 5.95
N GLU A 197 -15.51 20.15 4.62
CA GLU A 197 -14.95 21.19 3.72
C GLU A 197 -15.82 22.45 3.61
N GLU A 198 -17.16 22.34 3.56
CA GLU A 198 -18.03 23.52 3.37
C GLU A 198 -18.36 24.29 4.67
N ASN A 199 -18.47 23.62 5.83
CA ASN A 199 -18.93 24.23 7.08
C ASN A 199 -17.87 24.13 8.19
N GLY A 200 -16.85 25.00 8.10
CA GLY A 200 -15.71 25.04 9.03
C GLY A 200 -15.99 25.51 10.48
N ASN A 201 -17.15 25.17 11.05
CA ASN A 201 -17.53 25.38 12.46
C ASN A 201 -18.63 24.36 12.88
N LEU A 202 -18.26 23.10 13.15
CA LEU A 202 -19.11 22.14 13.88
C LEU A 202 -18.30 20.94 14.42
N GLU A 203 -17.40 21.20 15.37
CA GLU A 203 -16.76 20.14 16.16
C GLU A 203 -17.82 19.46 17.06
N ILE A 204 -17.99 18.14 16.91
CA ILE A 204 -18.68 17.27 17.87
C ILE A 204 -17.76 16.08 18.13
N ASP A 205 -17.16 16.04 19.33
CA ASP A 205 -15.99 15.21 19.60
C ASP A 205 -16.33 13.75 19.95
N HIS A 206 -16.02 12.85 19.01
CA HIS A 206 -15.87 11.42 19.28
C HIS A 206 -14.45 10.89 18.99
N TRP A 207 -13.72 11.54 18.08
CA TRP A 207 -12.35 11.21 17.69
C TRP A 207 -11.33 11.19 18.85
N HIS A 208 -11.61 11.87 19.97
CA HIS A 208 -10.73 11.88 21.14
C HIS A 208 -10.60 10.52 21.83
N LEU A 209 -11.62 9.65 21.78
CA LEU A 209 -11.60 8.35 22.45
C LEU A 209 -10.93 7.28 21.58
N ASP A 210 -11.28 7.23 20.29
CA ASP A 210 -10.70 6.28 19.34
C ASP A 210 -9.17 6.36 19.33
N LEU A 211 -8.64 7.59 19.33
CA LEU A 211 -7.19 7.90 19.30
C LEU A 211 -6.41 7.37 20.52
N VAL A 212 -7.09 7.05 21.62
CA VAL A 212 -6.50 6.42 22.81
C VAL A 212 -6.42 4.89 22.65
N TYR A 213 -7.39 4.26 21.98
CA TYR A 213 -7.38 2.81 21.76
C TYR A 213 -6.30 2.37 20.75
N GLU A 214 -5.95 3.21 19.78
CA GLU A 214 -5.05 2.84 18.67
C GLU A 214 -3.63 2.48 19.12
N ILE A 215 -2.98 3.35 19.89
CA ILE A 215 -1.67 3.06 20.49
C ILE A 215 -1.81 2.04 21.62
N ASN A 216 -2.94 1.99 22.33
CA ASN A 216 -3.14 1.02 23.40
C ASN A 216 -2.96 -0.40 22.86
N TYR A 217 -3.55 -0.71 21.71
CA TYR A 217 -3.35 -1.97 21.00
C TYR A 217 -1.87 -2.24 20.69
N ILE A 218 -1.15 -1.27 20.09
CA ILE A 218 0.28 -1.43 19.74
C ILE A 218 1.11 -1.79 20.96
N MET A 219 0.96 -1.00 22.03
CA MET A 219 1.77 -1.11 23.24
C MET A 219 1.43 -2.37 24.05
N VAL A 220 0.17 -2.83 24.05
CA VAL A 220 -0.21 -4.11 24.67
C VAL A 220 0.54 -5.27 24.03
N PHE A 221 0.50 -5.44 22.70
CA PHE A 221 1.20 -6.55 22.05
C PHE A 221 2.73 -6.35 22.01
N GLY A 222 3.18 -5.10 21.90
CA GLY A 222 4.58 -4.72 21.97
C GLY A 222 5.21 -5.05 23.33
N ASP A 223 4.74 -4.42 24.41
CA ASP A 223 5.29 -4.60 25.76
C ASP A 223 5.08 -6.05 26.26
N ALA A 224 3.98 -6.73 25.91
CA ALA A 224 3.78 -8.15 26.25
C ALA A 224 4.81 -9.07 25.60
N SER A 225 5.29 -8.76 24.39
CA SER A 225 6.35 -9.55 23.73
C SER A 225 7.70 -9.39 24.43
N VAL A 226 7.99 -8.18 24.94
CA VAL A 226 9.20 -7.91 25.72
C VAL A 226 9.10 -8.52 27.11
N ALA A 227 7.94 -8.44 27.75
CA ALA A 227 7.66 -9.06 29.05
C ALA A 227 7.89 -10.58 29.02
N GLN A 228 7.40 -11.27 27.98
CA GLN A 228 7.64 -12.71 27.81
C GLN A 228 9.13 -13.03 27.71
N ALA A 229 9.87 -12.37 26.81
CA ALA A 229 11.31 -12.64 26.65
C ALA A 229 12.10 -12.32 27.93
N VAL A 230 11.92 -11.13 28.53
CA VAL A 230 12.66 -10.71 29.72
C VAL A 230 12.37 -11.61 30.91
N LEU A 231 11.09 -11.85 31.23
CA LEU A 231 10.70 -12.59 32.45
C LEU A 231 10.99 -14.08 32.33
N SER A 232 10.96 -14.64 31.12
CA SER A 232 11.36 -16.05 30.86
C SER A 232 12.86 -16.26 30.65
N ARG A 233 13.68 -15.19 30.62
CA ARG A 233 15.10 -15.22 30.25
C ARG A 233 15.33 -15.85 28.86
N ASP A 234 14.56 -15.37 27.88
CA ASP A 234 14.46 -15.85 26.49
C ASP A 234 14.02 -17.33 26.34
N GLY A 235 13.45 -17.93 27.40
CA GLY A 235 12.81 -19.25 27.35
C GLY A 235 11.45 -19.26 26.64
N VAL A 236 10.77 -18.11 26.57
CA VAL A 236 9.50 -17.89 25.88
C VAL A 236 9.57 -16.56 25.14
N GLY A 237 9.80 -16.62 23.83
CA GLY A 237 10.08 -15.45 23.00
C GLY A 237 11.55 -15.01 23.06
N ASN A 238 11.95 -14.15 22.14
CA ASN A 238 13.28 -13.58 22.00
C ASN A 238 13.23 -12.24 21.23
N HIS A 239 14.38 -11.59 21.02
CA HIS A 239 14.48 -10.34 20.25
C HIS A 239 13.78 -10.39 18.87
N SER A 240 13.85 -11.50 18.14
CA SER A 240 13.17 -11.62 16.83
C SER A 240 11.65 -11.62 16.98
N SER A 241 11.10 -12.37 17.95
CA SER A 241 9.64 -12.34 18.21
C SER A 241 9.18 -10.98 18.73
N ILE A 242 10.01 -10.24 19.47
CA ILE A 242 9.75 -8.85 19.84
C ILE A 242 9.61 -7.99 18.58
N HIS A 243 10.58 -8.02 17.66
CA HIS A 243 10.53 -7.20 16.44
C HIS A 243 9.30 -7.51 15.58
N TRP A 244 8.97 -8.80 15.41
CA TRP A 244 7.74 -9.22 14.73
C TRP A 244 6.48 -8.75 15.44
N ALA A 245 6.40 -8.86 16.77
CA ALA A 245 5.25 -8.39 17.55
C ALA A 245 5.03 -6.88 17.37
N TRP A 246 6.06 -6.04 17.47
CA TRP A 246 5.94 -4.60 17.25
C TRP A 246 5.46 -4.24 15.84
N GLY A 247 5.98 -4.90 14.78
CA GLY A 247 5.55 -4.65 13.41
C GLY A 247 4.14 -5.15 13.09
N ILE A 248 3.75 -6.32 13.61
CA ILE A 248 2.38 -6.84 13.49
C ILE A 248 1.39 -5.97 14.28
N ALA A 249 1.77 -5.52 15.48
CA ALA A 249 0.94 -4.64 16.30
C ALA A 249 0.74 -3.27 15.64
N VAL A 250 1.78 -2.69 15.01
CA VAL A 250 1.64 -1.48 14.17
C VAL A 250 0.78 -1.73 12.95
N THR A 251 0.96 -2.87 12.26
CA THR A 251 0.09 -3.27 11.12
C THR A 251 -1.38 -3.25 11.51
N MET A 252 -1.74 -3.91 12.61
CA MET A 252 -3.11 -3.99 13.10
C MET A 252 -3.60 -2.65 13.63
N GLY A 253 -2.75 -1.87 14.32
CA GLY A 253 -3.06 -0.50 14.74
C GLY A 253 -3.46 0.39 13.55
N VAL A 254 -2.73 0.36 12.44
CA VAL A 254 -3.06 1.14 11.23
C VAL A 254 -4.30 0.57 10.52
N TYR A 255 -4.55 -0.74 10.53
CA TYR A 255 -5.83 -1.30 10.04
C TYR A 255 -7.04 -0.84 10.86
N ILE A 256 -6.91 -0.79 12.19
CA ILE A 256 -7.99 -0.40 13.12
C ILE A 256 -8.30 1.11 13.02
N SER A 257 -7.26 1.95 12.95
CA SER A 257 -7.37 3.41 13.06
C SER A 257 -7.24 4.19 11.75
N GLY A 258 -6.72 3.58 10.68
CA GLY A 258 -6.31 4.28 9.46
C GLY A 258 -7.43 5.06 8.75
N GLY A 259 -8.68 4.65 8.92
CA GLY A 259 -9.85 5.40 8.42
C GLY A 259 -10.25 6.63 9.26
N ILE A 260 -9.86 6.67 10.54
CA ILE A 260 -10.28 7.69 11.52
C ILE A 260 -9.16 8.71 11.77
N SER A 261 -7.96 8.22 12.13
CA SER A 261 -6.81 9.08 12.47
C SER A 261 -5.75 9.16 11.37
N GLY A 262 -5.96 8.49 10.24
CA GLY A 262 -4.89 8.26 9.25
C GLY A 262 -3.79 7.30 9.75
N GLY A 263 -3.93 6.72 10.94
CA GLY A 263 -3.01 5.70 11.46
C GLY A 263 -1.60 6.23 11.76
N HIS A 264 -1.46 7.49 12.19
CA HIS A 264 -0.13 8.08 12.45
C HIS A 264 0.63 7.35 13.58
N LEU A 265 -0.07 6.97 14.65
CA LEU A 265 0.37 6.10 15.76
C LEU A 265 1.73 6.44 16.40
N ASN A 266 2.22 7.66 16.19
CA ASN A 266 3.55 8.11 16.54
C ASN A 266 3.61 9.66 16.51
N PRO A 267 4.01 10.32 17.61
CA PRO A 267 4.17 11.78 17.65
C PRO A 267 5.11 12.34 16.57
N ALA A 268 6.21 11.65 16.26
CA ALA A 268 7.17 12.09 15.24
C ALA A 268 6.57 12.02 13.82
N VAL A 269 5.77 10.99 13.52
CA VAL A 269 5.01 10.89 12.25
C VAL A 269 3.97 12.01 12.16
N THR A 270 3.21 12.22 13.23
CA THR A 270 2.20 13.29 13.32
C THR A 270 2.81 14.67 13.06
N VAL A 271 3.96 14.99 13.66
CA VAL A 271 4.68 16.26 13.46
C VAL A 271 5.25 16.36 12.05
N ALA A 272 5.87 15.30 11.51
CA ALA A 272 6.42 15.31 10.15
C ALA A 272 5.34 15.54 9.08
N LEU A 273 4.17 14.92 9.22
CA LEU A 273 3.02 15.12 8.34
C LEU A 273 2.46 16.55 8.43
N ALA A 274 2.55 17.21 9.59
CA ALA A 274 2.21 18.61 9.75
C ALA A 274 3.25 19.56 9.12
N CYS A 275 4.54 19.24 9.18
CA CYS A 275 5.60 19.97 8.48
C CYS A 275 5.37 20.00 6.95
N ILE A 276 4.93 18.90 6.35
CA ILE A 276 4.60 18.82 4.92
C ILE A 276 3.15 19.19 4.57
N LYS A 277 2.39 19.75 5.53
CA LYS A 277 0.98 20.18 5.38
C LYS A 277 -0.03 19.08 5.02
N LYS A 278 0.31 17.79 5.18
CA LYS A 278 -0.66 16.67 5.12
C LYS A 278 -1.56 16.62 6.37
N VAL A 279 -1.15 17.25 7.47
CA VAL A 279 -1.93 17.39 8.72
C VAL A 279 -1.95 18.85 9.18
N SER A 280 -3.06 19.30 9.75
CA SER A 280 -3.16 20.64 10.35
C SER A 280 -2.41 20.69 11.69
N TRP A 281 -1.57 21.72 11.87
CA TRP A 281 -0.87 21.98 13.14
C TRP A 281 -1.81 22.13 14.35
N LYS A 282 -3.08 22.48 14.14
CA LYS A 282 -4.10 22.48 15.21
C LYS A 282 -4.43 21.08 15.74
N LYS A 283 -4.39 20.03 14.89
CA LYS A 283 -4.70 18.64 15.29
C LYS A 283 -3.51 17.97 16.02
N VAL A 284 -2.28 18.42 15.79
CA VAL A 284 -1.04 17.80 16.32
C VAL A 284 -1.03 17.61 17.85
N PRO A 285 -1.38 18.61 18.71
CA PRO A 285 -1.32 18.43 20.16
C PRO A 285 -2.26 17.34 20.67
N PHE A 286 -3.47 17.24 20.09
CA PHE A 286 -4.47 16.23 20.47
C PHE A 286 -4.07 14.82 20.01
N TYR A 287 -3.49 14.71 18.81
CA TYR A 287 -2.91 13.45 18.32
C TYR A 287 -1.80 12.97 19.28
N MET A 288 -0.88 13.86 19.63
CA MET A 288 0.18 13.54 20.60
C MET A 288 -0.40 13.15 21.97
N PHE A 289 -1.43 13.86 22.46
CA PHE A 289 -2.08 13.55 23.73
C PHE A 289 -2.74 12.16 23.73
N GLY A 290 -3.57 11.84 22.73
CA GLY A 290 -4.20 10.51 22.62
C GLY A 290 -3.18 9.38 22.49
N GLN A 291 -2.11 9.61 21.72
CA GLN A 291 -0.99 8.69 21.56
C GLN A 291 -0.25 8.44 22.89
N TYR A 292 0.09 9.48 23.66
CA TYR A 292 0.71 9.31 24.98
C TYR A 292 -0.23 8.65 26.00
N LEU A 293 -1.52 9.03 26.01
CA LEU A 293 -2.52 8.48 26.94
C LEU A 293 -2.78 7.00 26.65
N GLY A 294 -2.94 6.61 25.38
CA GLY A 294 -3.11 5.22 24.96
C GLY A 294 -1.93 4.34 25.39
N SER A 295 -0.71 4.86 25.24
CA SER A 295 0.50 4.15 25.67
C SER A 295 0.58 4.00 27.19
N PHE A 296 0.28 5.05 27.95
CA PHE A 296 0.30 5.01 29.42
C PHE A 296 -0.68 3.95 29.95
N VAL A 297 -1.90 3.89 29.40
CA VAL A 297 -2.92 2.91 29.79
C VAL A 297 -2.50 1.49 29.42
N ALA A 298 -1.89 1.28 28.24
CA ALA A 298 -1.41 -0.05 27.84
C ALA A 298 -0.28 -0.57 28.73
N SER A 299 0.70 0.27 29.05
CA SER A 299 1.79 -0.11 29.95
C SER A 299 1.26 -0.47 31.35
N ALA A 300 0.20 0.21 31.82
CA ALA A 300 -0.51 -0.16 33.04
C ALA A 300 -1.25 -1.51 32.93
N VAL A 301 -1.91 -1.80 31.81
CA VAL A 301 -2.53 -3.11 31.55
C VAL A 301 -1.47 -4.22 31.58
N ILE A 302 -0.35 -4.05 30.89
CA ILE A 302 0.73 -5.06 30.85
C ILE A 302 1.40 -5.25 32.21
N TYR A 303 1.54 -4.19 33.01
CA TYR A 303 1.99 -4.30 34.41
C TYR A 303 1.10 -5.20 35.25
N PHE A 304 -0.24 -5.11 35.11
CA PHE A 304 -1.16 -5.97 35.84
C PHE A 304 -1.22 -7.40 35.27
N VAL A 305 -1.14 -7.56 33.94
CA VAL A 305 -1.12 -8.89 33.29
C VAL A 305 0.10 -9.73 33.69
N TYR A 306 1.28 -9.11 33.86
CA TYR A 306 2.51 -9.80 34.26
C TYR A 306 2.87 -9.58 35.74
N TYR A 307 1.97 -9.07 36.57
CA TYR A 307 2.27 -8.60 37.93
C TYR A 307 3.00 -9.64 38.79
N ASP A 308 2.50 -10.88 38.82
CA ASP A 308 3.07 -11.96 39.62
C ASP A 308 4.42 -12.43 39.08
N ALA A 309 4.54 -12.60 37.76
CA ALA A 309 5.80 -12.97 37.10
C ALA A 309 6.90 -11.90 37.29
N LEU A 310 6.52 -10.62 37.37
CA LEU A 310 7.44 -9.53 37.72
C LEU A 310 7.91 -9.63 39.17
N ASN A 311 7.00 -9.92 40.11
CA ASN A 311 7.33 -10.10 41.53
C ASN A 311 8.25 -11.31 41.74
N GLU A 312 8.05 -12.40 40.99
CA GLU A 312 8.94 -13.58 41.00
C GLU A 312 10.33 -13.24 40.43
N TYR A 313 10.38 -12.48 39.33
CA TYR A 313 11.62 -12.16 38.63
C TYR A 313 12.51 -11.11 39.33
N ASP A 314 11.92 -9.99 39.79
CA ASP A 314 12.64 -8.89 40.45
C ASP A 314 12.50 -8.86 41.98
N GLY A 315 11.83 -9.86 42.57
CA GLY A 315 11.59 -9.94 44.01
C GLY A 315 10.65 -8.87 44.55
N GLY A 316 9.91 -8.18 43.67
CA GLY A 316 9.11 -6.99 43.98
C GLY A 316 9.93 -5.72 44.16
N THR A 317 11.22 -5.72 43.81
CA THR A 317 12.15 -4.59 44.01
C THR A 317 12.18 -3.58 42.87
N ARG A 318 11.56 -3.89 41.72
CA ARG A 318 11.29 -2.95 40.61
C ARG A 318 12.54 -2.18 40.16
N MET A 319 13.55 -2.92 39.69
CA MET A 319 14.85 -2.37 39.30
C MET A 319 14.87 -1.83 37.85
N VAL A 320 15.56 -0.69 37.67
CA VAL A 320 15.79 -0.04 36.36
C VAL A 320 17.05 -0.56 35.66
N SER A 321 18.06 -0.99 36.42
CA SER A 321 19.32 -1.55 35.91
C SER A 321 19.83 -2.68 36.83
N GLY A 322 20.68 -3.56 36.29
CA GLY A 322 21.14 -4.77 36.96
C GLY A 322 20.57 -6.07 36.35
N PRO A 323 20.95 -7.25 36.88
CA PRO A 323 20.69 -8.55 36.24
C PRO A 323 19.23 -9.01 36.27
N ASN A 324 18.39 -8.42 37.14
CA ASN A 324 16.95 -8.65 37.19
C ASN A 324 16.16 -7.33 36.93
N ALA A 325 16.70 -6.45 36.07
CA ALA A 325 16.05 -5.19 35.73
C ALA A 325 14.80 -5.41 34.86
N THR A 326 13.67 -4.84 35.26
CA THR A 326 12.35 -5.04 34.63
C THR A 326 11.83 -3.79 33.91
N ALA A 327 12.39 -2.61 34.17
CA ALA A 327 11.97 -1.37 33.48
C ALA A 327 12.15 -1.43 31.94
N GLY A 328 13.07 -2.26 31.45
CA GLY A 328 13.32 -2.47 30.01
C GLY A 328 12.16 -3.10 29.23
N ILE A 329 11.14 -3.62 29.92
CA ILE A 329 9.90 -4.15 29.31
C ILE A 329 9.07 -3.02 28.69
N TRP A 330 9.04 -1.86 29.34
CA TRP A 330 8.20 -0.71 28.98
C TRP A 330 8.94 0.42 28.27
N SER A 331 10.26 0.51 28.43
CA SER A 331 11.02 1.67 27.96
C SER A 331 12.41 1.27 27.51
N THR A 332 12.96 2.02 26.57
CA THR A 332 14.27 1.71 25.99
C THR A 332 15.40 2.26 26.86
N TYR A 333 16.57 1.63 26.86
CA TYR A 333 17.73 2.12 27.59
C TYR A 333 19.00 1.92 26.73
N PRO A 334 19.98 2.84 26.77
CA PRO A 334 21.29 2.62 26.16
C PRO A 334 21.97 1.38 26.76
N GLN A 335 22.63 0.57 25.92
CA GLN A 335 23.50 -0.48 26.41
C GLN A 335 24.77 0.08 27.05
N ASN A 336 25.39 -0.69 27.94
CA ASN A 336 26.60 -0.29 28.68
C ASN A 336 27.80 0.14 27.80
N PHE A 337 27.83 -0.27 26.53
CA PHE A 337 28.85 0.11 25.54
C PHE A 337 28.44 1.29 24.63
N ALA A 338 27.16 1.67 24.63
CA ALA A 338 26.59 2.59 23.65
C ALA A 338 26.62 4.04 24.18
N SER A 339 27.19 4.97 23.40
CA SER A 339 27.20 6.39 23.78
C SER A 339 25.85 7.05 23.54
N VAL A 340 25.46 8.02 24.37
CA VAL A 340 24.22 8.80 24.17
C VAL A 340 24.17 9.46 22.79
N ALA A 341 25.31 9.87 22.23
CA ALA A 341 25.40 10.42 20.88
C ALA A 341 25.13 9.35 19.79
N THR A 342 25.59 8.11 20.00
CA THR A 342 25.25 6.95 19.16
C THR A 342 23.74 6.71 19.20
N CYS A 343 23.17 6.57 20.40
CA CYS A 343 21.76 6.28 20.59
C CYS A 343 20.85 7.39 20.02
N PHE A 344 21.23 8.65 20.16
CA PHE A 344 20.52 9.78 19.55
C PHE A 344 20.63 9.78 18.02
N GLY A 345 21.80 9.42 17.48
CA GLY A 345 22.00 9.16 16.05
C GLY A 345 21.12 8.02 15.53
N ASP A 346 21.03 6.91 16.26
CA ASP A 346 20.16 5.78 15.95
C ASP A 346 18.70 6.22 15.91
N GLN A 347 18.21 6.94 16.92
CA GLN A 347 16.82 7.43 16.93
C GLN A 347 16.54 8.39 15.77
N ILE A 348 17.48 9.28 15.41
CA ILE A 348 17.33 10.15 14.22
C ILE A 348 17.29 9.32 12.94
N LEU A 349 18.25 8.42 12.72
CA LEU A 349 18.37 7.64 11.49
C LEU A 349 17.18 6.68 11.33
N ALA A 350 16.84 5.93 12.38
CA ALA A 350 15.73 4.99 12.37
C ALA A 350 14.37 5.69 12.20
N THR A 351 14.13 6.81 12.88
CA THR A 351 12.89 7.60 12.69
C THR A 351 12.86 8.27 11.31
N ALA A 352 14.01 8.76 10.79
CA ALA A 352 14.08 9.30 9.45
C ALA A 352 13.83 8.23 8.37
N MET A 353 14.33 7.01 8.54
CA MET A 353 14.04 5.87 7.66
C MET A 353 12.56 5.50 7.72
N LEU A 354 11.96 5.40 8.92
CA LEU A 354 10.52 5.18 9.10
C LEU A 354 9.71 6.26 8.34
N LEU A 355 10.07 7.53 8.53
CA LEU A 355 9.40 8.66 7.87
C LEU A 355 9.58 8.65 6.34
N ILE A 356 10.79 8.43 5.83
CA ILE A 356 11.05 8.36 4.38
C ILE A 356 10.22 7.23 3.75
N CYS A 357 10.15 6.07 4.39
CA CYS A 357 9.37 4.95 3.88
C CYS A 357 7.85 5.18 4.00
N ILE A 358 7.35 5.73 5.11
CA ILE A 358 5.93 6.14 5.22
C ILE A 358 5.58 7.15 4.14
N LEU A 359 6.39 8.21 3.96
CA LEU A 359 6.16 9.23 2.95
C LEU A 359 6.23 8.67 1.53
N ALA A 360 7.11 7.70 1.26
CA ALA A 360 7.17 7.00 -0.02
C ALA A 360 5.94 6.11 -0.29
N ILE A 361 5.31 5.56 0.76
CA ILE A 361 4.08 4.75 0.68
C ILE A 361 2.84 5.63 0.41
N ILE A 362 2.75 6.82 1.02
CA ILE A 362 1.56 7.70 0.96
C ILE A 362 1.64 8.85 -0.07
N ASP A 363 2.73 8.95 -0.84
CA ASP A 363 2.85 9.93 -1.92
C ASP A 363 2.29 9.35 -3.22
N GLU A 364 1.10 9.79 -3.60
CA GLU A 364 0.36 9.41 -4.83
C GLU A 364 1.13 9.72 -6.13
N ARG A 365 2.22 10.49 -6.05
CA ARG A 365 3.14 10.77 -7.19
C ARG A 365 4.32 9.81 -7.25
N ASN A 366 4.47 8.95 -6.24
CA ASN A 366 5.41 7.85 -6.18
C ASN A 366 4.68 6.54 -6.56
N MET A 367 5.10 5.40 -6.03
CA MET A 367 4.49 4.10 -6.29
C MET A 367 3.25 3.93 -5.39
N GLU A 368 2.06 4.17 -5.95
CA GLU A 368 0.78 4.10 -5.23
C GLU A 368 0.58 2.73 -4.57
N THR A 369 0.81 2.65 -3.26
CA THR A 369 0.66 1.40 -2.52
C THR A 369 -0.83 1.11 -2.32
N PRO A 370 -1.35 -0.07 -2.72
CA PRO A 370 -2.76 -0.41 -2.54
C PRO A 370 -3.20 -0.19 -1.10
N LYS A 371 -4.34 0.48 -0.89
CA LYS A 371 -4.71 1.03 0.43
C LYS A 371 -4.79 -0.04 1.54
N GLY A 372 -5.17 -1.28 1.18
CA GLY A 372 -5.17 -2.43 2.09
C GLY A 372 -3.80 -3.03 2.42
N LEU A 373 -2.71 -2.64 1.74
CA LEU A 373 -1.34 -3.12 1.98
C LEU A 373 -0.46 -2.11 2.72
N MET A 374 -0.79 -0.81 2.67
CA MET A 374 -0.04 0.23 3.41
C MET A 374 0.20 -0.13 4.90
N PRO A 375 -0.78 -0.68 5.65
CA PRO A 375 -0.57 -1.07 7.05
C PRO A 375 0.51 -2.14 7.23
N ILE A 376 0.52 -3.17 6.37
CA ILE A 376 1.53 -4.25 6.38
C ILE A 376 2.89 -3.70 6.03
N SER A 377 2.99 -2.83 5.02
CA SER A 377 4.25 -2.19 4.63
C SER A 377 4.86 -1.40 5.78
N ILE A 378 4.06 -0.57 6.47
CA ILE A 378 4.49 0.22 7.64
C ILE A 378 4.93 -0.69 8.80
N GLY A 379 4.19 -1.77 9.07
CA GLY A 379 4.56 -2.75 10.08
C GLY A 379 5.88 -3.48 9.79
N LEU A 380 6.10 -3.91 8.55
CA LEU A 380 7.34 -4.55 8.13
C LEU A 380 8.55 -3.60 8.25
N ILE A 381 8.36 -2.30 7.96
CA ILE A 381 9.40 -1.27 8.19
C ILE A 381 9.74 -1.18 9.69
N VAL A 382 8.74 -1.21 10.58
CA VAL A 382 8.97 -1.22 12.05
C VAL A 382 9.69 -2.50 12.50
N THR A 383 9.32 -3.68 11.99
CA THR A 383 10.05 -4.94 12.25
C THR A 383 11.52 -4.85 11.82
N MET A 384 11.78 -4.37 10.61
CA MET A 384 13.14 -4.28 10.06
C MET A 384 14.00 -3.25 10.80
N ILE A 385 13.42 -2.10 11.17
CA ILE A 385 14.08 -1.11 12.01
C ILE A 385 14.41 -1.71 13.39
N GLY A 386 13.52 -2.53 13.95
CA GLY A 386 13.82 -3.33 15.14
C GLY A 386 15.04 -4.22 14.98
N MET A 387 15.01 -5.11 13.98
CA MET A 387 16.11 -6.03 13.67
C MET A 387 17.45 -5.33 13.36
N THR A 388 17.44 -4.05 12.96
CA THR A 388 18.64 -3.29 12.60
C THR A 388 19.17 -2.39 13.73
N TYR A 389 18.29 -1.71 14.47
CA TYR A 389 18.64 -0.64 15.42
C TYR A 389 18.38 -0.97 16.89
N HIS A 390 17.92 -2.18 17.22
CA HIS A 390 17.67 -2.57 18.61
C HIS A 390 18.92 -2.62 19.48
N PHE A 391 20.06 -3.08 18.95
CA PHE A 391 21.23 -3.45 19.75
C PHE A 391 21.78 -2.31 20.62
N ASN A 392 21.83 -1.07 20.12
CA ASN A 392 22.41 0.06 20.86
C ASN A 392 21.48 0.62 21.94
N CYS A 393 20.18 0.74 21.64
CA CYS A 393 19.23 1.50 22.46
C CYS A 393 17.74 1.14 22.23
N GLY A 394 17.41 -0.09 21.87
CA GLY A 394 16.02 -0.58 21.89
C GLY A 394 15.06 0.01 20.85
N TYR A 395 15.57 0.75 19.85
CA TYR A 395 14.83 1.32 18.70
C TYR A 395 13.49 2.02 19.05
N ALA A 396 13.49 2.97 20.00
CA ALA A 396 12.26 3.66 20.42
C ALA A 396 11.38 4.15 19.25
N ILE A 397 11.95 4.92 18.30
CA ILE A 397 11.41 5.47 17.03
C ILE A 397 10.04 6.16 17.06
N ASN A 398 9.40 6.17 18.22
CA ASN A 398 8.07 6.67 18.50
C ASN A 398 8.11 7.28 19.91
N PRO A 399 8.03 8.61 20.06
CA PRO A 399 8.08 9.24 21.37
C PRO A 399 7.00 8.72 22.33
N ALA A 400 5.84 8.29 21.84
CA ALA A 400 4.79 7.72 22.68
C ALA A 400 5.19 6.38 23.30
N ARG A 401 5.91 5.52 22.56
CA ARG A 401 6.43 4.22 23.01
C ARG A 401 7.40 4.32 24.20
N ASP A 402 8.00 5.49 24.43
CA ASP A 402 9.08 5.63 25.41
C ASP A 402 8.78 6.64 26.52
N LEU A 403 8.21 7.82 26.21
CA LEU A 403 7.95 8.84 27.23
C LEU A 403 6.79 8.47 28.16
N ALA A 404 5.66 8.02 27.62
CA ALA A 404 4.48 7.69 28.43
C ALA A 404 4.70 6.45 29.33
N PRO A 405 5.37 5.38 28.87
CA PRO A 405 5.69 4.24 29.73
C PRO A 405 6.76 4.55 30.80
N ARG A 406 7.69 5.49 30.56
CA ARG A 406 8.55 6.02 31.65
C ARG A 406 7.73 6.76 32.72
N ILE A 407 6.77 7.58 32.31
CA ILE A 407 5.86 8.26 33.27
C ILE A 407 5.10 7.21 34.09
N PHE A 408 4.54 6.17 33.45
CA PHE A 408 3.89 5.06 34.15
C PHE A 408 4.83 4.30 35.11
N THR A 409 5.97 3.80 34.63
CA THR A 409 6.91 3.02 35.47
C THR A 409 7.47 3.84 36.64
N SER A 410 7.65 5.15 36.47
CA SER A 410 8.10 6.04 37.55
C SER A 410 7.13 6.11 38.73
N ILE A 411 5.82 5.99 38.50
CA ILE A 411 4.79 5.95 39.55
C ILE A 411 4.44 4.52 40.00
N ALA A 412 4.70 3.52 39.16
CA ALA A 412 4.36 2.11 39.41
C ALA A 412 5.39 1.34 40.27
N GLY A 413 6.49 1.98 40.67
CA GLY A 413 7.44 1.43 41.66
C GLY A 413 8.91 1.58 41.31
N TRP A 414 9.26 1.75 40.03
CA TRP A 414 10.66 1.92 39.58
C TRP A 414 11.25 3.31 39.92
N GLY A 415 10.40 4.27 40.31
CA GLY A 415 10.79 5.61 40.73
C GLY A 415 11.36 6.47 39.59
N VAL A 416 11.85 7.66 39.94
CA VAL A 416 12.34 8.64 38.95
C VAL A 416 13.59 8.21 38.17
N GLY A 417 14.25 7.11 38.57
CA GLY A 417 15.45 6.58 37.92
C GLY A 417 15.23 6.19 36.45
N VAL A 418 13.99 5.88 36.04
CA VAL A 418 13.62 5.59 34.64
C VAL A 418 13.87 6.74 33.66
N PHE A 419 14.13 7.96 34.17
CA PHE A 419 14.50 9.14 33.37
C PHE A 419 16.01 9.47 33.41
N SER A 420 16.82 8.82 34.26
CA SER A 420 18.16 9.32 34.63
C SER A 420 19.32 8.92 33.69
N ALA A 421 19.04 8.57 32.44
CA ALA A 421 20.04 8.14 31.45
C ALA A 421 20.64 9.30 30.58
N CYS A 422 21.20 10.33 31.24
CA CYS A 422 22.02 11.46 30.70
C CYS A 422 21.42 12.46 29.66
N VAL A 423 21.87 13.74 29.73
CA VAL A 423 21.30 14.99 29.12
C VAL A 423 22.47 15.97 28.77
N GLU A 424 22.50 17.01 27.91
CA GLU A 424 21.54 17.84 27.12
C GLU A 424 22.06 18.00 25.65
N LEU A 425 21.19 18.24 24.66
CA LEU A 425 21.59 18.84 23.36
C LEU A 425 20.58 19.85 22.79
N ARG A 426 21.06 20.76 21.93
CA ARG A 426 20.31 21.90 21.34
C ARG A 426 20.38 21.97 19.80
N ASN A 427 19.30 22.49 19.22
CA ASN A 427 19.18 23.27 17.98
C ASN A 427 19.77 22.71 16.65
N CYS A 428 18.90 22.12 15.84
CA CYS A 428 19.11 21.88 14.41
C CYS A 428 18.56 23.05 13.56
N ASN A 429 19.41 23.71 12.76
CA ASN A 429 18.96 24.71 11.75
C ASN A 429 20.00 24.98 10.63
N LYS A 430 20.94 24.06 10.38
CA LYS A 430 22.09 24.28 9.46
C LYS A 430 22.19 23.31 8.26
N MET A 431 21.36 22.26 8.21
CA MET A 431 21.61 21.11 7.33
C MET A 431 21.24 21.35 5.86
N GLU A 432 20.15 22.08 5.57
CA GLU A 432 19.70 22.37 4.19
C GLU A 432 20.66 23.31 3.44
N ALA A 433 21.20 24.30 4.15
CA ALA A 433 22.25 25.21 3.66
C ALA A 433 23.61 24.54 3.43
N PHE A 434 23.79 23.32 3.94
CA PHE A 434 24.93 22.45 3.65
C PHE A 434 24.62 21.51 2.46
N ALA A 435 23.48 20.82 2.49
CA ALA A 435 23.06 19.89 1.43
C ALA A 435 23.04 20.54 0.03
N SER A 436 22.55 21.78 -0.06
CA SER A 436 22.54 22.58 -1.30
C SER A 436 23.94 22.91 -1.85
N LYS A 437 24.98 22.97 -1.00
CA LYS A 437 26.37 23.24 -1.40
C LYS A 437 27.14 21.99 -1.83
N VAL A 438 26.78 20.82 -1.30
CA VAL A 438 27.45 19.53 -1.61
C VAL A 438 26.77 18.71 -2.71
N ARG A 439 25.62 19.16 -3.25
CA ARG A 439 24.83 18.41 -4.25
C ARG A 439 25.55 18.28 -5.59
N ILE A 440 26.07 17.08 -5.87
CA ILE A 440 26.67 16.69 -7.15
C ILE A 440 25.63 16.81 -8.29
N ARG A 441 26.04 17.43 -9.40
CA ARG A 441 25.18 17.67 -10.58
C ARG A 441 25.37 16.68 -11.73
N ASN A 442 26.52 15.99 -11.81
CA ASN A 442 26.79 15.03 -12.89
C ASN A 442 26.06 13.71 -12.63
N ASN A 443 25.16 13.32 -13.53
CA ASN A 443 24.35 12.11 -13.38
C ASN A 443 25.18 10.82 -13.32
N ILE A 444 26.25 10.68 -14.11
CA ILE A 444 27.10 9.48 -14.07
C ILE A 444 27.75 9.33 -12.68
N ILE A 445 28.17 10.43 -12.05
CA ILE A 445 28.74 10.39 -10.69
C ILE A 445 27.67 10.07 -9.65
N ARG A 446 26.46 10.63 -9.78
CA ARG A 446 25.31 10.29 -8.92
C ARG A 446 24.93 8.81 -9.01
N GLU A 447 24.89 8.27 -10.23
CA GLU A 447 24.63 6.86 -10.52
C GLU A 447 25.74 5.96 -9.94
N THR A 448 27.02 6.34 -10.11
CA THR A 448 28.17 5.63 -9.53
C THR A 448 28.08 5.58 -7.99
N PHE A 449 27.66 6.67 -7.34
CA PHE A 449 27.50 6.74 -5.89
C PHE A 449 26.29 5.95 -5.39
N ALA A 450 25.20 5.90 -6.17
CA ALA A 450 24.04 5.06 -5.89
C ALA A 450 24.39 3.57 -5.98
N GLU A 451 25.07 3.14 -7.05
CA GLU A 451 25.59 1.77 -7.20
C GLU A 451 26.61 1.42 -6.11
N PHE A 452 27.52 2.32 -5.76
CA PHE A 452 28.45 2.15 -4.64
C PHE A 452 27.72 1.87 -3.33
N LEU A 453 26.73 2.72 -2.96
CA LEU A 453 26.03 2.58 -1.69
C LEU A 453 25.11 1.35 -1.68
N GLY A 454 24.43 1.05 -2.80
CA GLY A 454 23.58 -0.12 -2.93
C GLY A 454 24.37 -1.44 -2.84
N THR A 455 25.51 -1.55 -3.52
CA THR A 455 26.38 -2.73 -3.40
C THR A 455 27.06 -2.80 -2.03
N PHE A 456 27.41 -1.66 -1.42
CA PHE A 456 27.92 -1.62 -0.05
C PHE A 456 26.89 -2.17 0.96
N THR A 457 25.62 -1.77 0.86
CA THR A 457 24.52 -2.30 1.69
C THR A 457 24.29 -3.80 1.46
N LEU A 458 24.31 -4.26 0.20
CA LEU A 458 24.23 -5.67 -0.15
C LEU A 458 25.32 -6.50 0.55
N ILE A 459 26.58 -6.08 0.44
CA ILE A 459 27.72 -6.83 0.97
C ILE A 459 27.80 -6.75 2.50
N ILE A 460 27.39 -5.65 3.15
CA ILE A 460 27.30 -5.59 4.62
C ILE A 460 26.30 -6.62 5.16
N PHE A 461 25.09 -6.69 4.62
CA PHE A 461 24.10 -7.66 5.11
C PHE A 461 24.45 -9.10 4.67
N GLY A 462 25.03 -9.26 3.49
CA GLY A 462 25.52 -10.52 2.95
C GLY A 462 26.66 -11.11 3.78
N ASP A 463 27.87 -10.55 3.67
CA ASP A 463 29.08 -11.04 4.34
C ASP A 463 28.90 -11.03 5.88
N GLY A 464 28.18 -10.04 6.43
CA GLY A 464 27.89 -9.96 7.87
C GLY A 464 27.07 -11.14 8.40
N SER A 465 26.14 -11.68 7.61
CA SER A 465 25.38 -12.89 7.98
C SER A 465 26.23 -14.17 7.93
N VAL A 466 27.18 -14.24 6.98
CA VAL A 466 28.12 -15.37 6.88
C VAL A 466 29.15 -15.31 8.02
N ALA A 467 29.63 -14.11 8.37
CA ALA A 467 30.49 -13.89 9.54
C ALA A 467 29.81 -14.38 10.83
N GLN A 468 28.55 -14.00 11.05
CA GLN A 468 27.78 -14.43 12.21
C GLN A 468 27.61 -15.96 12.26
N ALA A 469 27.29 -16.60 11.14
CA ALA A 469 27.14 -18.06 11.07
C ALA A 469 28.48 -18.79 11.29
N VAL A 470 29.54 -18.43 10.55
CA VAL A 470 30.85 -19.09 10.62
C VAL A 470 31.49 -18.94 11.99
N LEU A 471 31.60 -17.71 12.50
CA LEU A 471 32.33 -17.41 13.73
C LEU A 471 31.61 -17.92 14.98
N SER A 472 30.28 -18.09 14.92
CA SER A 472 29.49 -18.74 15.98
C SER A 472 29.41 -20.27 15.86
N ARG A 473 30.08 -20.89 14.87
CA ARG A 473 29.95 -22.33 14.53
C ARG A 473 28.49 -22.76 14.33
N ASN A 474 27.73 -21.92 13.62
CA ASN A 474 26.31 -22.02 13.33
C ASN A 474 25.35 -21.96 14.54
N THR A 475 25.78 -21.38 15.68
CA THR A 475 24.90 -21.24 16.86
C THR A 475 24.07 -19.96 16.87
N VAL A 476 24.53 -18.87 16.24
CA VAL A 476 23.82 -17.58 16.17
C VAL A 476 23.24 -17.29 14.78
N GLY A 477 23.82 -17.86 13.73
CA GLY A 477 23.32 -17.81 12.35
C GLY A 477 23.51 -19.15 11.64
N ASN A 478 22.86 -19.37 10.50
CA ASN A 478 22.96 -20.61 9.72
C ASN A 478 22.65 -20.34 8.22
N HIS A 479 22.65 -21.39 7.37
CA HIS A 479 22.37 -21.23 5.95
C HIS A 479 21.03 -20.52 5.64
N MET A 480 19.97 -20.76 6.41
CA MET A 480 18.68 -20.08 6.21
C MET A 480 18.78 -18.58 6.52
N SER A 481 19.47 -18.19 7.60
CA SER A 481 19.68 -16.75 7.88
C SER A 481 20.56 -16.11 6.82
N ILE A 482 21.59 -16.80 6.33
CA ILE A 482 22.43 -16.35 5.20
C ILE A 482 21.56 -16.07 3.96
N HIS A 483 20.73 -17.01 3.51
CA HIS A 483 19.91 -16.82 2.29
C HIS A 483 18.95 -15.63 2.41
N TRP A 484 18.30 -15.47 3.57
CA TRP A 484 17.42 -14.32 3.83
C TRP A 484 18.19 -13.00 3.89
N SER A 485 19.34 -12.94 4.58
CA SER A 485 20.17 -11.74 4.67
C SER A 485 20.74 -11.30 3.32
N TRP A 486 21.16 -12.24 2.46
CA TRP A 486 21.58 -11.91 1.08
C TRP A 486 20.43 -11.35 0.23
N GLY A 487 19.25 -11.99 0.26
CA GLY A 487 18.08 -11.50 -0.47
C GLY A 487 17.58 -10.14 0.02
N ILE A 488 17.48 -9.94 1.34
CA ILE A 488 17.09 -8.67 1.95
C ILE A 488 18.16 -7.59 1.70
N GLY A 489 19.45 -7.96 1.69
CA GLY A 489 20.55 -7.09 1.29
C GLY A 489 20.42 -6.57 -0.14
N VAL A 490 20.01 -7.44 -1.08
CA VAL A 490 19.67 -7.02 -2.45
C VAL A 490 18.45 -6.10 -2.45
N THR A 491 17.34 -6.48 -1.79
CA THR A 491 16.13 -5.65 -1.68
C THR A 491 16.46 -4.22 -1.23
N MET A 492 17.23 -4.08 -0.15
CA MET A 492 17.57 -2.77 0.43
C MET A 492 18.57 -2.00 -0.42
N GLY A 493 19.58 -2.67 -1.00
CA GLY A 493 20.48 -2.03 -1.96
C GLY A 493 19.75 -1.50 -3.20
N VAL A 494 18.73 -2.23 -3.69
CA VAL A 494 17.93 -1.84 -4.85
C VAL A 494 16.96 -0.70 -4.49
N TYR A 495 16.37 -0.68 -3.30
CA TYR A 495 15.61 0.50 -2.82
C TYR A 495 16.50 1.75 -2.70
N ILE A 496 17.74 1.61 -2.20
CA ILE A 496 18.71 2.71 -2.06
C ILE A 496 19.13 3.27 -3.42
N ALA A 497 19.44 2.41 -4.38
CA ALA A 497 20.05 2.80 -5.65
C ALA A 497 19.04 3.04 -6.78
N GLY A 498 17.89 2.35 -6.75
CA GLY A 498 16.92 2.24 -7.85
C GLY A 498 16.48 3.57 -8.44
N GLY A 499 16.07 4.52 -7.59
CA GLY A 499 15.60 5.85 -8.01
C GLY A 499 16.67 6.78 -8.60
N ILE A 500 17.94 6.35 -8.67
CA ILE A 500 19.05 7.12 -9.25
C ILE A 500 19.74 6.36 -10.39
N SER A 501 20.08 5.08 -10.18
CA SER A 501 20.86 4.26 -11.14
C SER A 501 20.06 3.15 -11.82
N GLY A 502 18.86 2.83 -11.33
CA GLY A 502 18.16 1.57 -11.64
C GLY A 502 18.54 0.42 -10.72
N GLY A 503 19.52 0.59 -9.83
CA GLY A 503 19.89 -0.39 -8.79
C GLY A 503 20.36 -1.72 -9.33
N HIS A 504 21.40 -1.73 -10.17
CA HIS A 504 21.91 -2.99 -10.75
C HIS A 504 22.68 -3.82 -9.71
N LEU A 505 23.53 -3.16 -8.92
CA LEU A 505 24.40 -3.67 -7.85
C LEU A 505 25.40 -4.78 -8.27
N ASN A 506 25.41 -5.13 -9.55
CA ASN A 506 26.00 -6.33 -10.11
C ASN A 506 26.56 -6.05 -11.52
N PRO A 507 27.87 -6.28 -11.77
CA PRO A 507 28.47 -6.13 -13.08
C PRO A 507 27.81 -6.97 -14.18
N ALA A 508 27.39 -8.20 -13.86
CA ALA A 508 26.77 -9.10 -14.83
C ALA A 508 25.39 -8.60 -15.28
N VAL A 509 24.56 -8.12 -14.35
CA VAL A 509 23.28 -7.44 -14.65
C VAL A 509 23.54 -6.20 -15.51
N THR A 510 24.54 -5.40 -15.14
CA THR A 510 24.90 -4.15 -15.83
C THR A 510 25.30 -4.40 -17.29
N VAL A 511 26.14 -5.40 -17.54
CA VAL A 511 26.58 -5.76 -18.89
C VAL A 511 25.42 -6.36 -19.69
N ALA A 512 24.63 -7.28 -19.12
CA ALA A 512 23.53 -7.91 -19.83
C ALA A 512 22.42 -6.90 -20.22
N LEU A 513 22.08 -5.94 -19.33
CA LEU A 513 21.18 -4.83 -19.65
C LEU A 513 21.73 -3.91 -20.76
N ALA A 514 23.05 -3.78 -20.88
CA ALA A 514 23.68 -3.06 -21.99
C ALA A 514 23.68 -3.86 -23.30
N CYS A 515 23.81 -5.20 -23.25
CA CYS A 515 23.64 -6.08 -24.41
C CYS A 515 22.23 -5.96 -25.02
N ILE A 516 21.17 -5.92 -24.19
CA ILE A 516 19.78 -5.70 -24.66
C ILE A 516 19.39 -4.22 -24.77
N LYS A 517 20.36 -3.31 -24.82
CA LYS A 517 20.17 -1.84 -24.99
C LYS A 517 19.34 -1.12 -23.91
N LYS A 518 18.90 -1.79 -22.82
CA LYS A 518 18.23 -1.14 -21.68
C LYS A 518 19.14 -0.12 -20.97
N VAL A 519 20.48 -0.24 -21.06
CA VAL A 519 21.43 0.74 -20.51
C VAL A 519 22.55 1.10 -21.52
N PRO A 520 22.92 2.39 -21.67
CA PRO A 520 24.03 2.79 -22.56
C PRO A 520 25.40 2.26 -22.10
N TRP A 521 26.14 1.62 -23.02
CA TRP A 521 27.49 1.09 -22.79
C TRP A 521 28.48 2.07 -22.14
N LYS A 522 28.35 3.38 -22.39
CA LYS A 522 29.17 4.43 -21.77
C LYS A 522 29.04 4.48 -20.23
N LYS A 523 27.92 4.00 -19.66
CA LYS A 523 27.69 3.95 -18.20
C LYS A 523 28.32 2.73 -17.53
N VAL A 524 28.41 1.61 -18.24
CA VAL A 524 28.86 0.30 -17.73
C VAL A 524 30.16 0.37 -16.89
N PRO A 525 31.27 0.98 -17.34
CA PRO A 525 32.49 1.02 -16.54
C PRO A 525 32.32 1.84 -15.24
N PHE A 526 31.49 2.89 -15.23
CA PHE A 526 31.25 3.70 -14.04
C PHE A 526 30.39 2.95 -13.01
N TYR A 527 29.35 2.23 -13.47
CA TYR A 527 28.55 1.34 -12.63
C TYR A 527 29.44 0.26 -12.00
N MET A 528 30.28 -0.40 -12.80
CA MET A 528 31.22 -1.42 -12.31
C MET A 528 32.21 -0.84 -11.28
N ILE A 529 32.77 0.36 -11.52
CA ILE A 529 33.63 1.04 -10.53
C ILE A 529 32.88 1.28 -9.21
N GLY A 530 31.63 1.76 -9.27
CA GLY A 530 30.78 1.92 -8.09
C GLY A 530 30.58 0.61 -7.35
N GLN A 531 30.13 -0.43 -8.04
CA GLN A 531 29.84 -1.77 -7.50
C GLN A 531 31.07 -2.40 -6.85
N TYR A 532 32.22 -2.46 -7.56
CA TYR A 532 33.45 -3.05 -7.02
C TYR A 532 34.00 -2.26 -5.83
N LEU A 533 33.96 -0.93 -5.84
CA LEU A 533 34.40 -0.12 -4.69
C LEU A 533 33.43 -0.26 -3.49
N GLY A 534 32.12 -0.29 -3.74
CA GLY A 534 31.10 -0.47 -2.71
C GLY A 534 31.26 -1.81 -1.98
N ALA A 535 31.44 -2.89 -2.75
CA ALA A 535 31.74 -4.21 -2.20
C ALA A 535 33.05 -4.24 -1.40
N PHE A 536 34.13 -3.65 -1.94
CA PHE A 536 35.43 -3.65 -1.27
C PHE A 536 35.38 -2.90 0.07
N VAL A 537 34.75 -1.72 0.11
CA VAL A 537 34.62 -0.93 1.35
C VAL A 537 33.70 -1.63 2.36
N ALA A 538 32.64 -2.32 1.91
CA ALA A 538 31.81 -3.14 2.79
C ALA A 538 32.59 -4.30 3.42
N SER A 539 33.40 -5.02 2.65
CA SER A 539 34.25 -6.10 3.16
C SER A 539 35.25 -5.60 4.21
N VAL A 540 35.85 -4.42 4.00
CA VAL A 540 36.70 -3.73 5.00
C VAL A 540 35.90 -3.42 6.27
N THR A 541 34.68 -2.89 6.14
CA THR A 541 33.81 -2.60 7.31
C THR A 541 33.47 -3.86 8.09
N ILE A 542 33.05 -4.95 7.42
CA ILE A 542 32.70 -6.22 8.07
C ILE A 542 33.91 -6.84 8.79
N TYR A 543 35.11 -6.74 8.22
CA TYR A 543 36.33 -7.20 8.89
C TYR A 543 36.60 -6.48 10.21
N PHE A 544 36.42 -5.16 10.26
CA PHE A 544 36.60 -4.41 11.51
C PHE A 544 35.46 -4.64 12.51
N VAL A 545 34.22 -4.81 12.05
CA VAL A 545 33.07 -5.16 12.92
C VAL A 545 33.26 -6.52 13.59
N TYR A 546 33.83 -7.50 12.89
CA TYR A 546 34.08 -8.85 13.41
C TYR A 546 35.53 -9.11 13.85
N TYR A 547 36.38 -8.08 13.98
CA TYR A 547 37.83 -8.24 14.16
C TYR A 547 38.21 -9.16 15.34
N ASP A 548 37.63 -8.90 16.51
CA ASP A 548 37.91 -9.68 17.73
C ASP A 548 37.27 -11.08 17.68
N ALA A 549 36.09 -11.21 17.05
CA ALA A 549 35.44 -12.50 16.85
C ALA A 549 36.24 -13.41 15.90
N LEU A 550 36.86 -12.83 14.86
CA LEU A 550 37.81 -13.53 13.98
C LEU A 550 39.05 -13.97 14.76
N ASN A 551 39.71 -13.06 15.49
CA ASN A 551 40.90 -13.39 16.27
C ASN A 551 40.63 -14.47 17.33
N ASN A 552 39.45 -14.49 17.95
CA ASN A 552 39.03 -15.52 18.89
C ASN A 552 38.71 -16.88 18.21
N PHE A 553 38.31 -16.87 16.93
CA PHE A 553 37.94 -18.07 16.18
C PHE A 553 39.13 -18.73 15.46
N ASP A 554 39.98 -17.95 14.81
CA ASP A 554 41.14 -18.41 14.03
C ASP A 554 42.50 -18.19 14.73
N GLY A 555 42.50 -17.65 15.95
CA GLY A 555 43.72 -17.36 16.73
C GLY A 555 44.52 -16.18 16.17
N GLY A 556 43.94 -15.41 15.24
CA GLY A 556 44.63 -14.40 14.43
C GLY A 556 45.26 -14.98 13.15
N ASN A 557 45.25 -16.30 12.96
CA ASN A 557 45.84 -16.96 11.79
C ASN A 557 44.82 -17.08 10.65
N ARG A 558 44.93 -16.19 9.66
CA ARG A 558 43.91 -15.99 8.62
C ARG A 558 43.98 -17.05 7.52
N MET A 559 43.30 -18.17 7.74
CA MET A 559 43.30 -19.34 6.84
C MET A 559 42.16 -19.30 5.81
N VAL A 560 42.44 -19.73 4.58
CA VAL A 560 41.43 -19.80 3.50
C VAL A 560 40.53 -21.02 3.66
N SER A 561 41.08 -22.15 4.12
CA SER A 561 40.40 -23.44 4.21
C SER A 561 40.67 -24.17 5.54
N GLY A 562 40.02 -25.32 5.76
CA GLY A 562 40.14 -26.12 6.98
C GLY A 562 39.15 -25.74 8.10
N PRO A 563 39.22 -26.38 9.28
CA PRO A 563 38.19 -26.29 10.34
C PRO A 563 37.97 -24.89 10.97
N ASN A 564 38.93 -23.99 10.77
CA ASN A 564 38.89 -22.59 11.18
C ASN A 564 39.13 -21.64 9.97
N GLY A 565 38.87 -22.10 8.74
CA GLY A 565 39.01 -21.28 7.54
C GLY A 565 37.98 -20.15 7.51
N THR A 566 38.44 -18.90 7.40
CA THR A 566 37.61 -17.69 7.55
C THR A 566 37.40 -16.91 6.26
N ALA A 567 38.14 -17.20 5.17
CA ALA A 567 38.00 -16.46 3.90
C ALA A 567 36.61 -16.63 3.24
N GLY A 568 35.92 -17.75 3.50
CA GLY A 568 34.56 -18.03 3.00
C GLY A 568 33.45 -17.10 3.52
N ILE A 569 33.76 -16.24 4.49
CA ILE A 569 32.88 -15.14 4.93
C ILE A 569 32.72 -14.09 3.83
N TRP A 570 33.78 -13.84 3.06
CA TRP A 570 33.88 -12.76 2.07
C TRP A 570 33.63 -13.23 0.65
N ALA A 571 34.34 -14.27 0.21
CA ALA A 571 34.31 -14.76 -1.17
C ALA A 571 33.80 -16.20 -1.23
N THR A 572 33.26 -16.65 -2.36
CA THR A 572 32.76 -18.03 -2.50
C THR A 572 33.89 -19.01 -2.77
N TYR A 573 33.71 -20.26 -2.34
CA TYR A 573 34.63 -21.36 -2.61
C TYR A 573 33.80 -22.62 -2.96
N PRO A 574 34.29 -23.50 -3.84
CA PRO A 574 33.62 -24.75 -4.18
C PRO A 574 33.79 -25.77 -3.06
N GLN A 575 32.83 -26.69 -2.92
CA GLN A 575 33.02 -27.87 -2.08
C GLN A 575 34.06 -28.82 -2.69
N ASP A 576 34.70 -29.65 -1.86
CA ASP A 576 35.76 -30.58 -2.29
C ASP A 576 35.30 -31.57 -3.39
N PHE A 577 34.00 -31.89 -3.44
CA PHE A 577 33.41 -32.75 -4.48
C PHE A 577 33.01 -32.01 -5.77
N ALA A 578 32.98 -30.66 -5.76
CA ALA A 578 32.40 -29.86 -6.84
C ALA A 578 33.41 -29.66 -7.98
N SER A 579 33.15 -30.25 -9.14
CA SER A 579 34.02 -30.10 -10.30
C SER A 579 33.98 -28.69 -10.89
N VAL A 580 35.02 -28.31 -11.65
CA VAL A 580 35.07 -27.04 -12.40
C VAL A 580 33.87 -26.92 -13.35
N ALA A 581 33.49 -28.00 -14.04
CA ALA A 581 32.33 -28.01 -14.92
C ALA A 581 31.01 -27.81 -14.13
N THR A 582 30.90 -28.41 -12.95
CA THR A 582 29.76 -28.20 -12.03
C THR A 582 29.67 -26.73 -11.62
N CYS A 583 30.78 -26.12 -11.20
CA CYS A 583 30.82 -24.71 -10.79
C CYS A 583 30.49 -23.74 -11.92
N ILE A 584 30.94 -24.02 -13.16
CA ILE A 584 30.58 -23.24 -14.34
C ILE A 584 29.07 -23.35 -14.61
N GLY A 585 28.52 -24.57 -14.64
CA GLY A 585 27.09 -24.80 -14.87
C GLY A 585 26.20 -24.14 -13.80
N ASP A 586 26.59 -24.24 -12.53
CA ASP A 586 25.95 -23.64 -11.36
C ASP A 586 25.89 -22.10 -11.48
N GLN A 587 27.01 -21.45 -11.76
CA GLN A 587 27.06 -19.98 -11.87
C GLN A 587 26.43 -19.45 -13.17
N LEU A 588 26.46 -20.21 -14.26
CA LEU A 588 25.70 -19.90 -15.47
C LEU A 588 24.19 -19.96 -15.21
N LEU A 589 23.69 -21.08 -14.67
CA LEU A 589 22.27 -21.32 -14.47
C LEU A 589 21.67 -20.38 -13.40
N GLY A 590 22.32 -20.25 -12.24
CA GLY A 590 21.87 -19.34 -11.19
C GLY A 590 21.75 -17.90 -11.66
N THR A 591 22.72 -17.40 -12.44
CA THR A 591 22.68 -16.02 -12.96
C THR A 591 21.74 -15.85 -14.16
N ALA A 592 21.54 -16.89 -14.97
CA ALA A 592 20.53 -16.88 -16.03
C ALA A 592 19.11 -16.82 -15.46
N MET A 593 18.82 -17.62 -14.42
CA MET A 593 17.56 -17.56 -13.69
C MET A 593 17.38 -16.20 -13.01
N LEU A 594 18.42 -15.67 -12.35
CA LEU A 594 18.40 -14.32 -11.75
C LEU A 594 17.92 -13.28 -12.77
N LEU A 595 18.60 -13.14 -13.92
CA LEU A 595 18.26 -12.07 -14.85
C LEU A 595 16.96 -12.33 -15.62
N CYS A 596 16.63 -13.59 -15.91
CA CYS A 596 15.33 -13.92 -16.52
C CYS A 596 14.18 -13.47 -15.60
N CYS A 597 14.25 -13.76 -14.31
CA CYS A 597 13.24 -13.35 -13.34
C CYS A 597 13.28 -11.84 -13.04
N VAL A 598 14.46 -11.21 -12.96
CA VAL A 598 14.60 -9.73 -12.85
C VAL A 598 13.93 -9.04 -14.04
N LEU A 599 14.13 -9.54 -15.27
CA LEU A 599 13.47 -8.98 -16.45
C LEU A 599 11.96 -9.24 -16.45
N ALA A 600 11.51 -10.44 -16.06
CA ALA A 600 10.07 -10.73 -15.92
C ALA A 600 9.35 -9.82 -14.91
N VAL A 601 10.05 -9.40 -13.84
CA VAL A 601 9.56 -8.48 -12.81
C VAL A 601 9.72 -7.00 -13.20
N THR A 602 10.60 -6.66 -14.15
CA THR A 602 10.88 -5.29 -14.63
C THR A 602 10.45 -5.03 -16.08
N ASP A 603 9.52 -5.85 -16.59
CA ASP A 603 8.84 -5.62 -17.86
C ASP A 603 7.40 -5.21 -17.57
N ASP A 604 7.11 -3.91 -17.68
CA ASP A 604 5.79 -3.33 -17.44
C ASP A 604 4.69 -3.95 -18.33
N ARG A 605 5.07 -4.61 -19.44
CA ARG A 605 4.16 -5.32 -20.36
C ARG A 605 3.69 -6.70 -19.86
N ASN A 606 4.29 -7.21 -18.78
CA ASN A 606 4.05 -8.55 -18.24
C ASN A 606 2.89 -8.50 -17.21
N MET A 607 3.08 -9.09 -16.03
CA MET A 607 2.14 -9.01 -14.89
C MET A 607 2.07 -7.61 -14.23
N GLU A 608 2.49 -6.55 -14.93
CA GLU A 608 2.63 -5.15 -14.47
C GLU A 608 3.03 -5.04 -12.99
N THR A 609 4.17 -5.65 -12.61
CA THR A 609 4.52 -5.80 -11.20
C THR A 609 4.67 -4.43 -10.55
N HIS A 610 3.81 -4.12 -9.58
CA HIS A 610 3.79 -2.84 -8.89
C HIS A 610 5.21 -2.44 -8.48
N LYS A 611 5.65 -1.25 -8.91
CA LYS A 611 7.08 -0.92 -8.94
C LYS A 611 7.73 -0.86 -7.55
N GLY A 612 6.94 -0.68 -6.49
CA GLY A 612 7.39 -0.77 -5.10
C GLY A 612 7.71 -2.20 -4.62
N LEU A 613 7.13 -3.23 -5.26
CA LEU A 613 7.41 -4.64 -5.00
C LEU A 613 8.61 -5.17 -5.79
N ILE A 614 9.02 -4.51 -6.87
CA ILE A 614 10.16 -4.94 -7.72
C ILE A 614 11.42 -5.24 -6.88
N PRO A 615 11.90 -4.36 -5.98
CA PRO A 615 13.11 -4.63 -5.19
C PRO A 615 12.95 -5.84 -4.27
N PHE A 616 11.77 -6.01 -3.65
CA PHE A 616 11.44 -7.13 -2.78
C PHE A 616 11.38 -8.46 -3.55
N SER A 617 10.75 -8.48 -4.72
CA SER A 617 10.72 -9.65 -5.62
C SER A 617 12.12 -10.03 -6.10
N ILE A 618 12.98 -9.05 -6.44
CA ILE A 618 14.39 -9.31 -6.81
C ILE A 618 15.17 -9.90 -5.62
N GLY A 619 14.92 -9.43 -4.39
CA GLY A 619 15.46 -10.05 -3.19
C GLY A 619 14.99 -11.49 -2.99
N LEU A 620 13.68 -11.77 -3.14
CA LEU A 620 13.14 -13.14 -3.04
C LEU A 620 13.71 -14.08 -4.11
N ILE A 621 13.94 -13.62 -5.34
CA ILE A 621 14.64 -14.38 -6.38
C ILE A 621 16.04 -14.78 -5.89
N VAL A 622 16.76 -13.88 -5.21
CA VAL A 622 18.09 -14.17 -4.63
C VAL A 622 18.01 -15.10 -3.41
N VAL A 623 16.97 -15.00 -2.55
CA VAL A 623 16.73 -15.98 -1.47
C VAL A 623 16.57 -17.39 -2.05
N VAL A 624 15.70 -17.53 -3.06
CA VAL A 624 15.40 -18.83 -3.70
C VAL A 624 16.63 -19.40 -4.42
N ILE A 625 17.40 -18.57 -5.14
CA ILE A 625 18.67 -18.97 -5.76
C ILE A 625 19.68 -19.42 -4.70
N GLY A 626 19.76 -18.73 -3.56
CA GLY A 626 20.56 -19.17 -2.41
C GLY A 626 20.15 -20.55 -1.91
N MET A 627 18.87 -20.74 -1.61
CA MET A 627 18.33 -22.02 -1.11
C MET A 627 18.45 -23.20 -2.10
N THR A 628 18.70 -22.94 -3.39
CA THR A 628 18.76 -23.98 -4.44
C THR A 628 20.16 -24.22 -5.03
N TYR A 629 21.04 -23.21 -5.07
CA TYR A 629 22.37 -23.29 -5.71
C TYR A 629 23.54 -22.99 -4.76
N HIS A 630 23.31 -22.79 -3.45
CA HIS A 630 24.41 -22.54 -2.50
C HIS A 630 25.38 -23.72 -2.33
N PHE A 631 24.88 -24.95 -2.32
CA PHE A 631 25.68 -26.08 -1.84
C PHE A 631 26.92 -26.37 -2.70
N ASN A 632 26.85 -26.24 -4.03
CA ASN A 632 27.99 -26.56 -4.91
C ASN A 632 29.16 -25.59 -4.74
N CYS A 633 28.89 -24.28 -4.89
CA CYS A 633 29.92 -23.24 -4.89
C CYS A 633 29.44 -21.85 -4.45
N GLY A 634 28.44 -21.79 -3.57
CA GLY A 634 28.13 -20.56 -2.82
C GLY A 634 27.30 -19.51 -3.56
N TYR A 635 26.64 -19.84 -4.68
CA TYR A 635 25.69 -18.97 -5.41
C TYR A 635 26.18 -17.54 -5.68
N ALA A 636 27.44 -17.34 -6.07
CA ALA A 636 28.04 -16.00 -6.16
C ALA A 636 27.24 -14.99 -7.02
N ILE A 637 26.82 -15.38 -8.24
CA ILE A 637 25.92 -14.70 -9.20
C ILE A 637 26.15 -13.20 -9.49
N ASN A 638 27.19 -12.61 -8.92
CA ASN A 638 27.54 -11.20 -8.97
C ASN A 638 29.08 -11.06 -8.88
N PRO A 639 29.77 -10.63 -9.95
CA PRO A 639 31.22 -10.50 -9.95
C PRO A 639 31.78 -9.53 -8.89
N ALA A 640 31.04 -8.48 -8.53
CA ALA A 640 31.46 -7.55 -7.47
C ALA A 640 31.32 -8.16 -6.06
N ARG A 641 30.35 -9.08 -5.88
CA ARG A 641 30.14 -9.84 -4.64
C ARG A 641 31.26 -10.85 -4.37
N ASP A 642 32.05 -11.23 -5.36
CA ASP A 642 33.17 -12.16 -5.14
C ASP A 642 34.54 -11.47 -5.26
N LEU A 643 34.80 -10.78 -6.37
CA LEU A 643 36.14 -10.29 -6.69
C LEU A 643 36.64 -9.24 -5.71
N SER A 644 35.80 -8.28 -5.30
CA SER A 644 36.21 -7.24 -4.36
C SER A 644 36.46 -7.78 -2.94
N PRO A 645 35.57 -8.61 -2.35
CA PRO A 645 35.85 -9.30 -1.08
C PRO A 645 37.08 -10.23 -1.16
N ARG A 646 37.34 -10.87 -2.31
CA ARG A 646 38.54 -11.69 -2.56
C ARG A 646 39.82 -10.85 -2.64
N ILE A 647 39.80 -9.70 -3.32
CA ILE A 647 40.92 -8.73 -3.31
C ILE A 647 41.16 -8.20 -1.90
N PHE A 648 40.11 -7.91 -1.13
CA PHE A 648 40.22 -7.47 0.26
C PHE A 648 40.88 -8.55 1.15
N THR A 649 40.39 -9.78 1.13
CA THR A 649 40.96 -10.85 1.96
C THR A 649 42.41 -11.15 1.61
N ALA A 650 42.80 -11.05 0.33
CA ALA A 650 44.20 -11.19 -0.10
C ALA A 650 45.16 -10.19 0.58
N ILE A 651 44.72 -8.94 0.79
CA ILE A 651 45.53 -7.90 1.46
C ILE A 651 45.37 -7.87 2.99
N ALA A 652 44.26 -8.41 3.52
CA ALA A 652 43.89 -8.34 4.94
C ALA A 652 44.40 -9.50 5.81
N GLY A 653 45.24 -10.38 5.25
CA GLY A 653 45.98 -11.41 5.99
C GLY A 653 45.89 -12.83 5.42
N TRP A 654 44.87 -13.13 4.60
CA TRP A 654 44.70 -14.47 3.98
C TRP A 654 45.67 -14.71 2.81
N GLY A 655 46.33 -13.66 2.31
CA GLY A 655 47.35 -13.75 1.27
C GLY A 655 46.80 -14.22 -0.09
N VAL A 656 47.70 -14.58 -1.00
CA VAL A 656 47.34 -14.94 -2.39
C VAL A 656 46.60 -16.28 -2.52
N GLU A 657 46.48 -17.07 -1.45
CA GLU A 657 45.77 -18.36 -1.44
C GLU A 657 44.29 -18.18 -1.83
N VAL A 658 43.67 -17.04 -1.52
CA VAL A 658 42.28 -16.74 -1.90
C VAL A 658 42.06 -16.73 -3.43
N PHE A 659 43.12 -16.60 -4.22
CA PHE A 659 43.10 -16.75 -5.69
C PHE A 659 43.64 -18.12 -6.15
N SER A 660 44.65 -18.67 -5.48
CA SER A 660 45.27 -19.95 -5.87
C SER A 660 44.54 -21.20 -5.37
N TYR A 661 43.50 -21.05 -4.53
CA TYR A 661 42.72 -22.15 -3.99
C TYR A 661 42.27 -23.16 -5.07
N ASN A 662 42.48 -24.44 -4.78
CA ASN A 662 42.27 -25.56 -5.70
C ASN A 662 42.99 -25.34 -7.05
N ASP A 663 44.29 -25.03 -7.03
CA ASP A 663 45.17 -24.73 -8.19
C ASP A 663 44.60 -23.66 -9.15
N TYR A 664 44.16 -22.52 -8.60
CA TYR A 664 43.53 -21.41 -9.35
C TYR A 664 42.23 -21.77 -10.09
N LYS A 665 41.70 -22.99 -9.95
CA LYS A 665 40.60 -23.50 -10.78
C LYS A 665 39.29 -22.74 -10.62
N TYR A 666 39.07 -22.05 -9.49
CA TYR A 666 37.77 -21.46 -9.15
C TYR A 666 37.65 -19.94 -9.31
N PHE A 667 38.65 -19.13 -8.90
CA PHE A 667 38.45 -17.69 -8.63
C PHE A 667 37.88 -16.86 -9.81
N TRP A 668 38.11 -17.31 -11.05
CA TRP A 668 37.64 -16.64 -12.27
C TRP A 668 36.19 -17.03 -12.64
N ILE A 669 35.66 -18.14 -12.12
CA ILE A 669 34.30 -18.63 -12.37
C ILE A 669 33.24 -17.65 -11.85
N PRO A 670 33.24 -17.18 -10.59
CA PRO A 670 32.27 -16.17 -10.12
C PRO A 670 32.49 -14.79 -10.75
N VAL A 671 33.61 -14.56 -11.45
CA VAL A 671 33.86 -13.32 -12.20
C VAL A 671 33.31 -13.39 -13.62
N LEU A 672 33.56 -14.47 -14.36
CA LEU A 672 33.19 -14.59 -15.78
C LEU A 672 31.88 -15.34 -16.00
N GLY A 673 31.61 -16.38 -15.22
CA GLY A 673 30.39 -17.21 -15.30
C GLY A 673 29.11 -16.39 -15.18
N PRO A 674 28.96 -15.54 -14.15
CA PRO A 674 27.78 -14.68 -14.02
C PRO A 674 27.55 -13.73 -15.19
N HIS A 675 28.59 -13.16 -15.82
CA HIS A 675 28.41 -12.32 -17.01
C HIS A 675 27.75 -13.10 -18.16
N VAL A 676 28.23 -14.32 -18.44
CA VAL A 676 27.66 -15.18 -19.49
C VAL A 676 26.26 -15.66 -19.10
N GLY A 677 26.06 -16.07 -17.84
CA GLY A 677 24.76 -16.49 -17.32
C GLY A 677 23.70 -15.38 -17.42
N ALA A 678 24.02 -14.16 -16.97
CA ALA A 678 23.16 -12.99 -17.10
C ALA A 678 22.80 -12.71 -18.56
N ILE A 679 23.78 -12.70 -19.47
CA ILE A 679 23.52 -12.49 -20.91
C ILE A 679 22.59 -13.57 -21.47
N LEU A 680 22.80 -14.85 -21.12
CA LEU A 680 21.91 -15.94 -21.52
C LEU A 680 20.48 -15.75 -20.95
N GLY A 681 20.34 -15.36 -19.69
CA GLY A 681 19.06 -15.04 -19.06
C GLY A 681 18.33 -13.87 -19.74
N ALA A 682 19.06 -12.85 -20.19
CA ALA A 682 18.51 -11.74 -20.96
C ALA A 682 17.93 -12.20 -22.30
N PHE A 683 18.72 -12.92 -23.09
CA PHE A 683 18.29 -13.41 -24.40
C PHE A 683 17.19 -14.46 -24.29
N LEU A 684 17.21 -15.32 -23.26
CA LEU A 684 16.16 -16.30 -23.00
C LEU A 684 14.83 -15.62 -22.68
N TYR A 685 14.81 -14.61 -21.79
CA TYR A 685 13.59 -13.85 -21.50
C TYR A 685 13.07 -13.11 -22.73
N GLN A 686 13.93 -12.42 -23.48
CA GLN A 686 13.50 -11.70 -24.69
C GLN A 686 12.96 -12.66 -25.77
N PHE A 687 13.67 -13.76 -26.04
CA PHE A 687 13.25 -14.72 -27.07
C PHE A 687 11.98 -15.49 -26.71
N LEU A 688 11.81 -15.93 -25.45
CA LEU A 688 10.64 -16.72 -25.05
C LEU A 688 9.44 -15.87 -24.63
N ILE A 689 9.63 -14.66 -24.09
CA ILE A 689 8.55 -13.82 -23.56
C ILE A 689 8.55 -12.42 -24.20
N GLY A 690 9.68 -11.71 -24.15
CA GLY A 690 9.77 -10.29 -24.49
C GLY A 690 9.41 -9.93 -25.94
N PHE A 691 9.57 -10.86 -26.89
CA PHE A 691 9.20 -10.76 -28.30
C PHE A 691 7.80 -11.32 -28.64
N HIS A 692 7.11 -11.95 -27.69
CA HIS A 692 5.76 -12.51 -27.89
C HIS A 692 4.63 -11.58 -27.42
N TRP A 693 4.96 -10.43 -26.82
CA TRP A 693 4.01 -9.34 -26.60
C TRP A 693 3.63 -8.69 -27.92
N SER A 694 2.33 -8.54 -28.18
CA SER A 694 1.80 -7.81 -29.33
C SER A 694 2.38 -6.40 -29.42
N GLU A 695 2.66 -5.92 -30.63
CA GLU A 695 3.08 -4.53 -30.82
C GLU A 695 1.96 -3.58 -30.38
N VAL A 696 2.24 -2.79 -29.35
CA VAL A 696 1.38 -1.67 -28.96
C VAL A 696 1.59 -0.57 -29.98
N VAL A 697 0.63 -0.41 -30.89
CA VAL A 697 0.59 0.72 -31.82
C VAL A 697 0.29 1.98 -31.02
N GLU A 698 1.34 2.67 -30.57
CA GLU A 698 1.23 4.02 -30.02
C GLU A 698 0.71 4.95 -31.11
N ILE A 699 -0.60 5.25 -31.07
CA ILE A 699 -1.21 6.30 -31.89
C ILE A 699 -0.72 7.64 -31.33
N THR A 700 0.43 8.10 -31.83
CA THR A 700 0.96 9.43 -31.54
C THR A 700 -0.05 10.48 -31.98
N SER A 701 -0.19 11.55 -31.18
CA SER A 701 -1.20 12.61 -31.34
C SER A 701 -1.14 13.37 -32.66
N ASP A 702 -0.08 13.18 -33.43
CA ASP A 702 0.26 13.96 -34.62
C ASP A 702 -0.35 13.38 -35.91
N ILE A 703 -0.97 12.19 -35.83
CA ILE A 703 -1.73 11.59 -36.93
C ILE A 703 -3.10 12.29 -37.05
N PRO A 704 -3.42 12.95 -38.20
CA PRO A 704 -4.73 13.55 -38.39
C PRO A 704 -5.84 12.47 -38.33
N ILE A 705 -6.95 12.77 -37.63
CA ILE A 705 -8.05 11.82 -37.33
C ILE A 705 -8.59 11.07 -38.58
N LYS A 706 -8.43 11.65 -39.78
CA LYS A 706 -8.78 11.00 -41.06
C LYS A 706 -7.93 9.77 -41.40
N GLU A 707 -6.65 9.72 -41.02
CA GLU A 707 -5.78 8.57 -41.35
C GLU A 707 -5.99 7.40 -40.39
N ILE A 708 -6.33 7.66 -39.12
CA ILE A 708 -6.65 6.63 -38.13
C ILE A 708 -7.80 5.73 -38.63
N LYS A 709 -8.88 6.32 -39.18
CA LYS A 709 -9.99 5.53 -39.77
C LYS A 709 -9.54 4.68 -40.96
N ASN A 710 -8.59 5.14 -41.79
CA ASN A 710 -8.11 4.39 -42.95
C ASN A 710 -7.21 3.20 -42.55
N THR A 711 -6.39 3.34 -41.51
CA THR A 711 -5.48 2.27 -41.04
C THR A 711 -6.24 1.16 -40.34
N VAL A 712 -7.12 1.50 -39.37
CA VAL A 712 -7.85 0.50 -38.55
C VAL A 712 -8.83 -0.35 -39.38
N VAL A 713 -9.37 0.19 -40.47
CA VAL A 713 -10.22 -0.58 -41.41
C VAL A 713 -9.39 -1.54 -42.26
N LYS A 714 -8.17 -1.16 -42.64
CA LYS A 714 -7.33 -1.92 -43.59
C LYS A 714 -6.86 -3.28 -43.08
N GLU A 715 -6.68 -3.41 -41.76
CA GLU A 715 -6.23 -4.67 -41.14
C GLU A 715 -7.38 -5.63 -40.79
N LYS A 716 -8.59 -5.11 -40.55
CA LYS A 716 -9.75 -5.94 -40.19
C LYS A 716 -10.48 -6.56 -41.38
N THR A 717 -10.35 -6.01 -42.58
CA THR A 717 -10.95 -6.56 -43.81
C THR A 717 -9.93 -6.61 -44.95
N GLY A 718 -9.44 -7.80 -45.27
CA GLY A 718 -8.46 -8.05 -46.35
C GLY A 718 -9.01 -7.89 -47.78
N HIS A 719 -9.99 -7.01 -47.99
CA HIS A 719 -10.64 -6.73 -49.27
C HIS A 719 -10.76 -5.23 -49.49
N THR A 720 -10.14 -4.75 -50.58
CA THR A 720 -10.31 -3.39 -51.08
C THR A 720 -11.70 -3.24 -51.71
N TYR A 721 -12.66 -2.70 -50.95
CA TYR A 721 -13.91 -2.22 -51.52
C TYR A 721 -13.70 -0.84 -52.18
N ASP A 722 -14.31 -0.65 -53.36
CA ASP A 722 -14.14 0.56 -54.16
C ASP A 722 -14.89 1.76 -53.57
N ASN A 723 -14.35 2.96 -53.77
CA ASN A 723 -14.79 4.19 -53.11
C ASN A 723 -16.06 4.77 -53.72
N ARG A 724 -17.22 4.23 -53.33
CA ARG A 724 -18.54 4.88 -53.45
C ARG A 724 -19.50 4.41 -52.36
N SER A 725 -20.18 5.39 -51.74
CA SER A 725 -21.19 5.25 -50.68
C SER A 725 -20.84 4.39 -49.46
N LEU A 726 -20.42 5.06 -48.38
CA LEU A 726 -20.86 4.75 -47.01
C LEU A 726 -20.80 6.05 -46.19
N SER A 727 -21.87 6.35 -45.45
CA SER A 727 -21.97 7.54 -44.60
C SER A 727 -21.33 7.30 -43.23
N ALA A 728 -20.88 8.36 -42.58
CA ALA A 728 -20.23 8.27 -41.28
C ALA A 728 -21.26 8.07 -40.15
N ASP A 729 -21.44 6.82 -39.72
CA ASP A 729 -21.79 6.44 -38.35
C ASP A 729 -21.33 4.98 -38.09
N SER A 730 -20.11 4.86 -37.56
CA SER A 730 -19.48 3.66 -36.98
C SER A 730 -18.19 4.03 -36.25
#